data_AF-A0A2V6H6Z9-F1
#
_entry.id   AF-A0A2V6H6Z9-F1
#
_cell.length_a   1.000
_cell.length_b   1.000
_cell.length_c   1.000
_cell.angle_alpha   90.00
_cell.angle_beta   90.00
_cell.angle_gamma   90.00
#
_symmetry.space_group_name_H-M   'P 1'
#
loop_
_entity.id
_entity.type
_entity.pdbx_description
1 polymer ?
#
loop_
_entity_poly.entity_id
_entity_poly.type
_entity_poly.pdbx_seq_one_letter_code
_entity_poly.pdbx_strand_id
1 'polypeptide(L)'
;MFALFTTGLRSATPSAGTLNPGGATVNWAGTATGGSSLDESTCVEGVNCDTFILTLSGTPADWTGLKARLTISCADPSGVSDYDLYVHKGDNGGPIVPGGESAHGGTPPEVVDLDPSNPAIGTGQFSVHVVYFSATAAFQYSGSASAISTSAASALAPSAPQDNGPKIGFENFEAPGTLVQVASSSQGPTAHTVEYMGHDAGEPSVGVNWKSPNSATGVTNFQSDLQTLFIKFDDSCPSNGQKATWYNSAAPTSLFVDSDPIGFTDRDTGRAFAGELTLTSPSCKISFTDTDGLDALGQPTLAGWSPSSGPLGSGIDHETIGGGPYHAPIPSLPTPYPHAVYYCSQDLVTAFCLRSDDGGATFGPPVATYTSQCGGLHGHVKVAPDGTVYLPNNSCGGTGAVVVSEDNGLTWNIRPVQNATSQTRANANLQDPAVGIDNTGRVYFAMSSSTVAGSAIGGSNAVVATSTDRGQTWQNIFDVGAVYSLKNIAFSAAVAGDAGRASVAFYGSTTPGDGSANSFNGVWHLYVANTFDGGKTWTTTDATPNDTLQRGCIWMHGGADICRNLLDFFDMTVDKQGRVEVGYVDGCTDGTCVQAALTAKGNAYTARGVIARQSSGRRLIAAFDPPNPLHAKSVPGMPSVTVRRVGFVVHLAWSEADTGNSSIKSYQIWRGTASNAETLLTTVGGSQKTYDDFGASDITKTYYYKVLAINSVGISCANNEVAAPYAGDTCSGLILQRTPPGHPEQPAQGAAPASLAIDYISAAEPPGTSNLVFKMKVTSLSSVPPNSRWRIVWNSYAAQSYNPAAEQFYAGMRTDSNGTASFEYGTVATAVVGLVIGVPTETPIGALSGSSFNADGTITLIVPKSAVGNPQPGDLLSAVNGRTFTGDTSETQNLERSTLLVDHTFVKGQRDNGHPAATYAVVGNVACAAPTPTPTPKPHKK
;
A
#
# COMPACT_ATOMS: atom_id res chain seq x y z
N MET A 1 62.81 8.02 38.26
CA MET A 1 61.90 7.19 39.07
C MET A 1 60.55 7.27 38.38
N PHE A 2 60.18 6.20 37.66
CA PHE A 2 58.94 6.12 36.89
C PHE A 2 57.73 6.19 37.84
N ALA A 3 56.84 7.15 37.62
CA ALA A 3 55.49 7.09 38.18
C ALA A 3 54.61 6.41 37.12
N LEU A 4 54.19 5.17 37.40
CA LEU A 4 53.15 4.49 36.64
C LEU A 4 51.85 5.29 36.75
N PHE A 5 51.38 5.83 35.63
CA PHE A 5 49.94 6.06 35.47
C PHE A 5 49.32 4.71 35.14
N THR A 6 48.51 4.17 36.03
CA THR A 6 47.64 3.05 35.72
C THR A 6 46.63 3.53 34.69
N THR A 7 46.77 3.09 33.44
CA THR A 7 45.73 3.19 32.42
C THR A 7 44.50 2.48 32.97
N GLY A 8 43.47 3.23 33.34
CA GLY A 8 42.18 2.64 33.67
C GLY A 8 41.71 1.80 32.49
N LEU A 9 41.34 0.55 32.77
CA LEU A 9 40.61 -0.30 31.83
C LEU A 9 39.42 0.51 31.31
N ARG A 10 39.30 0.69 29.99
CA ARG A 10 38.10 1.27 29.39
C ARG A 10 36.99 0.23 29.54
N SER A 11 35.89 0.65 30.14
CA SER A 11 34.66 -0.10 30.30
C SER A 11 33.54 0.77 29.74
N ALA A 12 32.42 0.15 29.37
CA ALA A 12 31.21 0.81 28.89
C ALA A 12 30.87 2.07 29.69
N THR A 13 30.15 3.01 29.09
CA THR A 13 29.73 4.24 29.77
C THR A 13 28.20 4.32 29.89
N PRO A 14 27.64 4.32 31.12
CA PRO A 14 28.30 4.04 32.40
C PRO A 14 28.80 2.59 32.48
N SER A 15 29.75 2.29 33.38
CA SER A 15 30.37 0.95 33.48
C SER A 15 29.50 -0.09 34.18
N ALA A 16 28.41 0.34 34.83
CA ALA A 16 27.50 -0.53 35.54
C ALA A 16 26.09 0.07 35.64
N GLY A 17 25.10 -0.79 35.85
CA GLY A 17 23.73 -0.40 36.13
C GLY A 17 22.92 -1.51 36.79
N THR A 18 21.79 -1.13 37.39
CA THR A 18 20.91 -2.05 38.11
C THR A 18 19.54 -2.08 37.46
N LEU A 19 19.11 -3.24 36.99
CA LEU A 19 17.77 -3.47 36.47
C LEU A 19 16.89 -4.11 37.54
N ASN A 20 15.71 -3.52 37.76
CA ASN A 20 14.69 -4.03 38.67
C ASN A 20 13.53 -4.64 37.86
N PRO A 21 12.79 -5.65 38.38
CA PRO A 21 11.66 -6.29 37.69
C PRO A 21 10.57 -5.34 37.15
N GLY A 22 10.40 -4.15 37.75
CA GLY A 22 9.52 -3.09 37.28
C GLY A 22 10.22 -1.73 37.14
N GLY A 23 11.54 -1.75 36.98
CA GLY A 23 12.36 -0.55 36.86
C GLY A 23 12.40 -0.01 35.43
N ALA A 24 12.87 1.23 35.28
CA ALA A 24 13.19 1.79 33.97
C ALA A 24 14.32 1.00 33.28
N THR A 25 14.35 1.05 31.95
CA THR A 25 15.43 0.49 31.13
C THR A 25 16.77 1.10 31.53
N VAL A 26 17.78 0.24 31.65
CA VAL A 26 19.18 0.63 31.87
C VAL A 26 19.86 0.76 30.52
N ASN A 27 20.54 1.87 30.24
CA ASN A 27 21.24 2.11 28.98
C ASN A 27 22.73 2.36 29.21
N TRP A 28 23.57 1.92 28.27
CA TRP A 28 25.01 2.19 28.23
C TRP A 28 25.51 2.26 26.79
N ALA A 29 26.73 2.76 26.61
CA ALA A 29 27.40 2.83 25.31
C ALA A 29 28.77 2.16 25.36
N GLY A 30 29.16 1.58 24.22
CA GLY A 30 30.51 1.07 24.00
C GLY A 30 31.56 2.18 23.96
N THR A 31 32.78 1.85 24.37
CA THR A 31 33.92 2.77 24.47
C THR A 31 35.23 2.20 23.91
N ALA A 32 35.22 0.94 23.45
CA ALA A 32 36.41 0.27 22.95
C ALA A 32 36.88 0.90 21.62
N THR A 33 38.14 0.68 21.27
CA THR A 33 38.77 1.33 20.09
C THR A 33 38.24 0.77 18.76
N GLY A 34 37.52 -0.35 18.79
CA GLY A 34 37.10 -1.09 17.61
C GLY A 34 38.18 -2.07 17.13
N GLY A 35 37.81 -2.90 16.17
CA GLY A 35 38.64 -3.97 15.63
C GLY A 35 37.79 -5.15 15.19
N SER A 36 38.45 -6.28 15.00
CA SER A 36 37.80 -7.56 14.75
C SER A 36 38.31 -8.57 15.78
N SER A 37 37.41 -9.37 16.29
CA SER A 37 37.68 -10.53 17.14
C SER A 37 36.78 -11.66 16.64
N LEU A 38 37.28 -12.89 16.57
CA LEU A 38 36.46 -13.99 16.05
C LEU A 38 35.41 -14.46 17.06
N ASP A 39 35.70 -14.25 18.34
CA ASP A 39 34.90 -14.64 19.48
C ASP A 39 35.45 -13.93 20.74
N GLU A 40 34.85 -14.23 21.90
CA GLU A 40 35.30 -13.75 23.21
C GLU A 40 36.75 -14.16 23.54
N SER A 41 37.18 -15.37 23.14
CA SER A 41 38.47 -15.94 23.54
C SER A 41 39.68 -15.19 22.98
N THR A 42 39.47 -14.45 21.89
CA THR A 42 40.48 -13.70 21.16
C THR A 42 40.39 -12.19 21.37
N CYS A 43 39.42 -11.73 22.15
CA CYS A 43 39.17 -10.32 22.37
C CYS A 43 40.11 -9.72 23.44
N VAL A 44 40.36 -8.41 23.35
CA VAL A 44 41.19 -7.62 24.25
C VAL A 44 40.35 -6.46 24.78
N GLU A 45 40.07 -6.48 26.08
CA GLU A 45 39.23 -5.50 26.78
C GLU A 45 39.70 -4.06 26.53
N GLY A 46 38.76 -3.19 26.16
CA GLY A 46 39.00 -1.80 25.79
C GLY A 46 39.60 -1.58 24.39
N VAL A 47 39.92 -2.65 23.66
CA VAL A 47 40.40 -2.60 22.27
C VAL A 47 39.31 -3.07 21.31
N ASN A 48 39.01 -4.36 21.28
CA ASN A 48 38.00 -4.99 20.41
C ASN A 48 36.95 -5.78 21.23
N CYS A 49 36.87 -5.53 22.53
CA CYS A 49 35.71 -5.87 23.36
C CYS A 49 35.55 -4.85 24.48
N ASP A 50 34.34 -4.75 25.03
CA ASP A 50 33.97 -3.85 26.11
C ASP A 50 33.02 -4.55 27.10
N THR A 51 33.16 -4.26 28.39
CA THR A 51 32.34 -4.86 29.45
C THR A 51 31.46 -3.84 30.17
N PHE A 52 30.18 -4.20 30.33
CA PHE A 52 29.21 -3.53 31.20
C PHE A 52 28.77 -4.44 32.35
N ILE A 53 28.73 -3.92 33.59
CA ILE A 53 28.28 -4.70 34.75
C ILE A 53 26.79 -4.49 35.01
N LEU A 54 25.98 -5.51 34.73
CA LEU A 54 24.54 -5.52 34.99
C LEU A 54 24.24 -6.19 36.34
N THR A 55 23.53 -5.49 37.22
CA THR A 55 22.96 -6.09 38.43
C THR A 55 21.46 -6.28 38.26
N LEU A 56 21.00 -7.53 38.26
CA LEU A 56 19.58 -7.84 38.38
C LEU A 56 19.20 -7.83 39.87
N SER A 57 18.37 -6.88 40.28
CA SER A 57 17.98 -6.74 41.68
C SER A 57 16.80 -7.65 42.06
N GLY A 58 16.48 -7.68 43.36
CA GLY A 58 15.39 -8.50 43.89
C GLY A 58 15.75 -9.98 44.00
N THR A 59 14.73 -10.79 44.23
CA THR A 59 14.81 -12.25 44.35
C THR A 59 14.29 -12.91 43.08
N PRO A 60 14.68 -14.16 42.76
CA PRO A 60 14.12 -14.90 41.63
C PRO A 60 12.58 -14.94 41.59
N ALA A 61 11.92 -14.89 42.75
CA ALA A 61 10.46 -14.84 42.85
C ALA A 61 9.88 -13.51 42.32
N ASP A 62 10.58 -12.39 42.48
CA ASP A 62 10.16 -11.07 41.98
C ASP A 62 10.19 -10.98 40.45
N TRP A 63 10.89 -11.92 39.81
CA TRP A 63 11.01 -12.07 38.35
C TRP A 63 10.07 -13.15 37.79
N THR A 64 9.18 -13.71 38.60
CA THR A 64 8.17 -14.67 38.11
C THR A 64 7.31 -14.00 37.04
N GLY A 65 7.26 -14.56 35.83
CA GLY A 65 6.51 -13.94 34.74
C GLY A 65 7.30 -12.89 33.95
N LEU A 66 8.60 -12.71 34.20
CA LEU A 66 9.47 -11.69 33.61
C LEU A 66 10.85 -12.25 33.19
N LYS A 67 11.46 -11.64 32.17
CA LYS A 67 12.83 -11.85 31.69
C LYS A 67 13.57 -10.51 31.70
N ALA A 68 14.88 -10.54 31.89
CA ALA A 68 15.74 -9.40 31.60
C ALA A 68 16.23 -9.51 30.15
N ARG A 69 15.73 -8.64 29.27
CA ARG A 69 16.17 -8.54 27.88
C ARG A 69 17.34 -7.57 27.79
N LEU A 70 18.45 -8.04 27.26
CA LEU A 70 19.62 -7.25 26.87
C LEU A 70 19.61 -7.07 25.36
N THR A 71 19.88 -5.86 24.89
CA THR A 71 19.94 -5.53 23.47
C THR A 71 21.17 -4.68 23.20
N ILE A 72 22.01 -5.12 22.27
CA ILE A 72 23.16 -4.37 21.76
C ILE A 72 22.82 -3.94 20.34
N SER A 73 22.78 -2.64 20.08
CA SER A 73 22.46 -2.07 18.76
C SER A 73 23.60 -1.19 18.27
N CYS A 74 23.72 -0.98 16.96
CA CYS A 74 24.69 -0.05 16.40
C CYS A 74 24.05 0.75 15.27
N ALA A 75 24.39 2.04 15.16
CA ALA A 75 23.94 2.92 14.09
C ALA A 75 24.98 2.99 12.96
N ASP A 76 25.26 1.85 12.32
CA ASP A 76 26.14 1.78 11.13
C ASP A 76 25.29 1.73 9.85
N PRO A 77 25.26 2.80 9.04
CA PRO A 77 24.47 2.85 7.82
C PRO A 77 25.02 1.96 6.69
N SER A 78 26.26 1.46 6.80
CA SER A 78 26.86 0.59 5.79
C SER A 78 26.52 -0.89 5.99
N GLY A 79 26.00 -1.25 7.16
CA GLY A 79 25.57 -2.60 7.51
C GLY A 79 26.69 -3.61 7.73
N VAL A 80 27.94 -3.17 7.87
CA VAL A 80 29.12 -4.05 8.01
C VAL A 80 29.60 -4.18 9.45
N SER A 81 29.12 -3.33 10.36
CA SER A 81 29.45 -3.40 11.77
C SER A 81 28.70 -4.53 12.46
N ASP A 82 29.45 -5.40 13.12
CA ASP A 82 28.97 -6.63 13.75
C ASP A 82 29.58 -6.77 15.16
N TYR A 83 28.74 -7.18 16.10
CA TYR A 83 29.08 -7.35 17.51
C TYR A 83 28.56 -8.68 18.00
N ASP A 84 29.34 -9.36 18.82
CA ASP A 84 28.86 -10.53 19.56
C ASP A 84 28.63 -10.16 21.03
N LEU A 85 27.60 -10.74 21.62
CA LEU A 85 27.19 -10.52 23.00
C LEU A 85 27.36 -11.80 23.81
N TYR A 86 28.15 -11.71 24.88
CA TYR A 86 28.34 -12.76 25.87
C TYR A 86 27.97 -12.26 27.26
N VAL A 87 27.18 -13.04 28.01
CA VAL A 87 26.71 -12.67 29.34
C VAL A 87 27.14 -13.71 30.36
N HIS A 88 28.02 -13.30 31.27
CA HIS A 88 28.60 -14.17 32.28
C HIS A 88 27.95 -13.93 33.64
N LYS A 89 27.88 -14.99 34.44
CA LYS A 89 27.51 -14.85 35.84
C LYS A 89 28.68 -14.24 36.62
N GLY A 90 28.48 -13.07 37.22
CA GLY A 90 29.49 -12.36 37.99
C GLY A 90 30.38 -11.44 37.13
N ASP A 91 31.51 -11.97 36.67
CA ASP A 91 32.52 -11.29 35.85
C ASP A 91 32.88 -12.12 34.60
N ASN A 92 33.74 -11.61 33.71
CA ASN A 92 34.12 -12.27 32.45
C ASN A 92 34.84 -13.62 32.66
N GLY A 93 35.34 -13.92 33.86
CA GLY A 93 35.89 -15.24 34.19
C GLY A 93 34.84 -16.25 34.65
N GLY A 94 33.61 -15.80 34.88
CA GLY A 94 32.46 -16.64 35.22
C GLY A 94 31.93 -17.44 34.04
N PRO A 95 31.05 -18.44 34.28
CA PRO A 95 30.40 -19.16 33.19
C PRO A 95 29.40 -18.25 32.46
N ILE A 96 29.32 -18.38 31.13
CA ILE A 96 28.23 -17.84 30.33
C ILE A 96 26.92 -18.46 30.84
N VAL A 97 25.92 -17.63 31.08
CA VAL A 97 24.63 -18.10 31.59
C VAL A 97 23.82 -18.77 30.47
N PRO A 98 22.91 -19.71 30.79
CA PRO A 98 22.07 -20.33 29.77
C PRO A 98 21.33 -19.30 28.91
N GLY A 99 21.53 -19.35 27.59
CA GLY A 99 20.95 -18.37 26.64
C GLY A 99 21.60 -16.99 26.67
N GLY A 100 22.75 -16.85 27.33
CA GLY A 100 23.52 -15.61 27.48
C GLY A 100 24.48 -15.31 26.35
N GLU A 101 24.26 -15.84 25.15
CA GLU A 101 25.13 -15.64 23.99
C GLU A 101 24.28 -15.28 22.77
N SER A 102 24.72 -14.27 22.01
CA SER A 102 24.10 -13.85 20.74
C SER A 102 25.22 -13.36 19.82
N ALA A 103 25.43 -14.06 18.71
CA ALA A 103 26.53 -13.85 17.77
C ALA A 103 26.01 -14.07 16.34
N HIS A 104 25.22 -13.13 15.82
CA HIS A 104 24.60 -13.23 14.50
C HIS A 104 25.40 -12.42 13.48
N GLY A 105 25.80 -13.05 12.37
CA GLY A 105 26.48 -12.32 11.31
C GLY A 105 25.60 -11.21 10.71
N GLY A 106 26.07 -9.96 10.73
CA GLY A 106 25.38 -8.81 10.12
C GLY A 106 25.37 -7.56 10.99
N THR A 107 24.42 -6.66 10.76
CA THR A 107 24.22 -5.46 11.61
C THR A 107 23.37 -5.82 12.83
N PRO A 108 23.76 -5.43 14.06
CA PRO A 108 22.95 -5.61 15.26
C PRO A 108 21.50 -5.11 15.08
N PRO A 109 20.52 -5.66 15.82
CA PRO A 109 20.70 -5.92 17.24
C PRO A 109 21.09 -7.36 17.62
N GLU A 110 22.04 -7.50 18.55
CA GLU A 110 22.19 -8.72 19.33
C GLU A 110 21.25 -8.69 20.54
N VAL A 111 20.56 -9.81 20.79
CA VAL A 111 19.52 -9.88 21.82
C VAL A 111 19.67 -11.13 22.68
N VAL A 112 19.76 -10.92 24.00
CA VAL A 112 19.80 -12.00 25.00
C VAL A 112 18.65 -11.81 25.99
N ASP A 113 17.91 -12.87 26.25
CA ASP A 113 16.84 -12.90 27.26
C ASP A 113 17.24 -13.79 28.45
N LEU A 114 17.56 -13.18 29.58
CA LEU A 114 17.84 -13.90 30.82
C LEU A 114 16.54 -14.12 31.60
N ASP A 115 16.30 -15.33 32.10
CA ASP A 115 15.20 -15.64 33.01
C ASP A 115 15.72 -15.72 34.45
N PRO A 116 15.59 -14.65 35.28
CA PRO A 116 16.16 -14.65 36.62
C PRO A 116 15.40 -15.56 37.60
N SER A 117 14.21 -16.06 37.21
CA SER A 117 13.47 -17.06 37.99
C SER A 117 14.10 -18.46 37.86
N ASN A 118 14.87 -18.70 36.79
CA ASN A 118 15.64 -19.93 36.62
C ASN A 118 16.81 -19.96 37.64
N PRO A 119 16.91 -20.98 38.51
CA PRO A 119 18.01 -21.08 39.48
C PRO A 119 19.41 -21.12 38.88
N ALA A 120 19.54 -21.52 37.61
CA ALA A 120 20.82 -21.51 36.89
C ALA A 120 21.25 -20.11 36.42
N ILE A 121 20.33 -19.15 36.36
CA ILE A 121 20.59 -17.74 35.99
C ILE A 121 20.52 -16.89 37.26
N GLY A 122 19.38 -16.90 37.97
CA GLY A 122 19.14 -16.17 39.22
C GLY A 122 19.20 -14.65 39.10
N THR A 123 19.09 -13.96 40.23
CA THR A 123 19.37 -12.51 40.33
C THR A 123 20.84 -12.28 40.75
N GLY A 124 21.27 -11.02 40.83
CA GLY A 124 22.63 -10.63 41.19
C GLY A 124 23.43 -10.04 40.02
N GLN A 125 24.75 -10.08 40.13
CA GLN A 125 25.66 -9.45 39.18
C GLN A 125 25.93 -10.34 37.96
N PHE A 126 26.02 -9.71 36.80
CA PHE A 126 26.40 -10.28 35.50
C PHE A 126 27.37 -9.32 34.82
N SER A 127 28.32 -9.87 34.05
CA SER A 127 29.05 -9.07 33.07
C SER A 127 28.42 -9.26 31.69
N VAL A 128 28.23 -8.14 31.02
CA VAL A 128 27.71 -8.04 29.66
C VAL A 128 28.91 -7.68 28.80
N HIS A 129 29.51 -8.68 28.19
CA HIS A 129 30.75 -8.59 27.46
C HIS A 129 30.45 -8.54 25.97
N VAL A 130 30.75 -7.39 25.35
CA VAL A 130 30.42 -7.11 23.96
C VAL A 130 31.70 -7.15 23.14
N VAL A 131 31.77 -8.11 22.23
CA VAL A 131 32.92 -8.36 21.36
C VAL A 131 32.68 -7.68 20.01
N TYR A 132 33.70 -7.02 19.47
CA TYR A 132 33.62 -6.31 18.21
C TYR A 132 34.02 -7.32 17.14
N PHE A 133 33.06 -8.11 16.65
CA PHE A 133 33.30 -9.13 15.64
C PHE A 133 33.89 -8.50 14.37
N SER A 134 33.27 -7.42 13.93
CA SER A 134 33.75 -6.54 12.87
C SER A 134 33.20 -5.14 13.10
N ALA A 135 33.88 -4.28 13.87
CA ALA A 135 33.36 -2.92 14.12
C ALA A 135 34.50 -1.89 14.29
N THR A 136 34.22 -0.61 14.06
CA THR A 136 35.21 0.48 14.20
C THR A 136 34.81 1.47 15.28
N ALA A 137 35.74 2.25 15.82
CA ALA A 137 35.40 3.32 16.78
C ALA A 137 34.41 4.37 16.24
N ALA A 138 34.22 4.48 14.92
CA ALA A 138 33.27 5.41 14.33
C ALA A 138 31.80 5.01 14.56
N PHE A 139 31.53 3.73 14.73
CA PHE A 139 30.21 3.18 14.97
C PHE A 139 30.27 2.40 16.28
N GLN A 140 29.96 3.06 17.39
CA GLN A 140 29.92 2.42 18.71
C GLN A 140 28.56 1.75 18.95
N TYR A 141 28.55 0.66 19.70
CA TYR A 141 27.31 0.04 20.11
C TYR A 141 26.60 0.86 21.20
N SER A 142 25.27 0.76 21.21
CA SER A 142 24.38 1.21 22.27
C SER A 142 23.75 -0.02 22.91
N GLY A 143 23.95 -0.20 24.22
CA GLY A 143 23.41 -1.29 25.00
C GLY A 143 22.21 -0.86 25.82
N SER A 144 21.22 -1.75 25.94
CA SER A 144 20.09 -1.57 26.85
C SER A 144 19.71 -2.86 27.56
N ALA A 145 19.18 -2.74 28.78
CA ALA A 145 18.63 -3.84 29.56
C ALA A 145 17.26 -3.45 30.13
N SER A 146 16.24 -4.26 29.88
CA SER A 146 14.85 -4.02 30.30
C SER A 146 14.18 -5.27 30.84
N ALA A 147 13.24 -5.11 31.77
CA ALA A 147 12.38 -6.20 32.22
C ALA A 147 11.22 -6.36 31.23
N ILE A 148 11.11 -7.54 30.62
CA ILE A 148 10.03 -7.92 29.71
C ILE A 148 9.23 -9.07 30.31
N SER A 149 8.00 -9.34 29.86
CA SER A 149 7.24 -10.48 30.38
C SER A 149 7.65 -11.83 29.77
N THR A 150 7.81 -12.88 30.59
CA THR A 150 7.97 -14.27 30.12
C THR A 150 6.71 -14.83 29.47
N SER A 151 5.56 -14.13 29.58
CA SER A 151 4.35 -14.45 28.81
C SER A 151 4.47 -14.17 27.31
N ALA A 152 5.63 -13.72 26.83
CA ALA A 152 5.92 -13.45 25.42
C ALA A 152 6.27 -14.69 24.56
N ALA A 153 5.73 -15.87 24.87
CA ALA A 153 5.05 -16.58 23.78
C ALA A 153 3.64 -16.00 23.73
N SER A 154 3.49 -14.72 23.35
CA SER A 154 2.24 -14.02 23.58
C SER A 154 1.10 -14.81 22.95
N ALA A 155 0.10 -15.18 23.72
CA ALA A 155 -1.10 -15.70 23.10
C ALA A 155 -1.53 -14.66 22.05
N LEU A 156 -1.77 -15.10 20.82
CA LEU A 156 -2.29 -14.20 19.78
C LEU A 156 -3.48 -13.44 20.35
N ALA A 157 -3.63 -12.17 19.95
CA ALA A 157 -4.75 -11.36 20.39
C ALA A 157 -6.06 -12.17 20.21
N PRO A 158 -6.88 -12.32 21.26
CA PRO A 158 -8.11 -13.09 21.15
C PRO A 158 -9.06 -12.41 20.16
N SER A 159 -9.96 -13.19 19.55
CA SER A 159 -10.97 -12.65 18.65
C SER A 159 -11.81 -11.56 19.34
N ALA A 160 -12.04 -10.46 18.62
CA ALA A 160 -12.85 -9.37 19.13
C ALA A 160 -14.29 -9.84 19.44
N PRO A 161 -14.84 -9.50 20.64
CA PRO A 161 -16.26 -9.66 20.90
C PRO A 161 -17.08 -8.96 19.83
N GLN A 162 -18.08 -9.66 19.28
CA GLN A 162 -18.88 -9.14 18.18
C GLN A 162 -19.97 -8.20 18.70
N ASP A 163 -20.13 -7.05 18.05
CA ASP A 163 -21.30 -6.20 18.20
C ASP A 163 -22.45 -6.84 17.40
N ASN A 164 -23.53 -7.22 18.11
CA ASN A 164 -24.71 -7.86 17.53
C ASN A 164 -25.69 -6.88 16.86
N GLY A 165 -25.33 -5.60 16.76
CA GLY A 165 -26.07 -4.60 16.01
C GLY A 165 -26.04 -4.82 14.49
N PRO A 166 -26.74 -3.98 13.71
CA PRO A 166 -26.72 -4.05 12.25
C PRO A 166 -25.31 -3.85 11.70
N LYS A 167 -25.02 -4.52 10.58
CA LYS A 167 -23.77 -4.37 9.85
C LYS A 167 -23.61 -2.93 9.35
N ILE A 168 -22.36 -2.49 9.25
CA ILE A 168 -22.00 -1.22 8.63
C ILE A 168 -21.74 -1.50 7.15
N GLY A 169 -22.50 -0.85 6.26
CA GLY A 169 -22.42 -1.06 4.83
C GLY A 169 -21.55 -0.01 4.14
N PHE A 170 -20.92 -0.41 3.03
CA PHE A 170 -20.06 0.45 2.21
C PHE A 170 -20.46 0.39 0.72
N GLU A 171 -20.26 1.50 0.03
CA GLU A 171 -20.26 1.60 -1.43
C GLU A 171 -18.87 2.03 -1.89
N ASN A 172 -18.36 1.43 -2.97
CA ASN A 172 -17.07 1.78 -3.55
C ASN A 172 -17.26 2.74 -4.73
N PHE A 173 -16.49 3.83 -4.72
CA PHE A 173 -16.47 4.85 -5.75
C PHE A 173 -15.07 4.87 -6.37
N GLU A 174 -14.94 4.29 -7.55
CA GLU A 174 -13.69 4.26 -8.30
C GLU A 174 -13.41 5.62 -8.95
N ALA A 175 -12.13 5.96 -9.04
CA ALA A 175 -11.68 7.09 -9.86
C ALA A 175 -12.11 6.87 -11.33
N PRO A 176 -12.51 7.94 -12.04
CA PRO A 176 -13.02 7.80 -13.39
C PRO A 176 -11.89 7.51 -14.38
N GLY A 177 -12.17 6.70 -15.40
CA GLY A 177 -11.30 6.47 -16.55
C GLY A 177 -11.19 7.66 -17.51
N THR A 178 -11.05 8.88 -16.98
CA THR A 178 -10.93 10.13 -17.74
C THR A 178 -9.45 10.50 -17.86
N LEU A 179 -9.01 10.76 -19.08
CA LEU A 179 -7.68 11.34 -19.30
C LEU A 179 -7.62 12.79 -18.85
N VAL A 180 -6.59 13.11 -18.09
CA VAL A 180 -6.24 14.47 -17.66
C VAL A 180 -4.85 14.82 -18.15
N GLN A 181 -4.67 16.09 -18.53
CA GLN A 181 -3.35 16.62 -18.83
C GLN A 181 -2.58 16.84 -17.52
N VAL A 182 -1.33 16.38 -17.48
CA VAL A 182 -0.42 16.54 -16.34
C VAL A 182 0.84 17.28 -16.78
N ALA A 183 1.47 18.00 -15.84
CA ALA A 183 2.71 18.73 -16.14
C ALA A 183 3.93 17.81 -16.30
N SER A 184 3.91 16.68 -15.60
CA SER A 184 4.87 15.59 -15.67
C SER A 184 4.15 14.30 -15.31
N SER A 185 4.72 13.16 -15.70
CA SER A 185 4.42 11.87 -15.08
C SER A 185 5.69 11.34 -14.43
N SER A 186 5.54 10.27 -13.63
CA SER A 186 6.65 9.43 -13.19
C SER A 186 7.46 8.79 -14.34
N GLN A 187 7.03 8.95 -15.60
CA GLN A 187 7.76 8.59 -16.81
C GLN A 187 8.49 9.77 -17.47
N GLY A 188 8.57 10.90 -16.78
CA GLY A 188 9.31 12.09 -17.22
C GLY A 188 8.43 13.19 -17.84
N PRO A 189 8.99 14.39 -17.97
CA PRO A 189 8.26 15.54 -18.49
C PRO A 189 8.14 15.49 -20.01
N THR A 190 6.93 15.63 -20.54
CA THR A 190 6.72 16.12 -21.90
C THR A 190 5.65 17.21 -21.88
N ALA A 191 5.67 18.16 -22.82
CA ALA A 191 4.69 19.26 -22.88
C ALA A 191 3.23 18.78 -23.11
N HIS A 192 3.04 17.47 -23.32
CA HIS A 192 1.81 16.86 -23.79
C HIS A 192 1.47 15.55 -23.01
N THR A 193 2.07 15.34 -21.84
CA THR A 193 1.81 14.14 -21.04
C THR A 193 0.36 14.13 -20.51
N VAL A 194 -0.28 12.95 -20.57
CA VAL A 194 -1.60 12.69 -19.98
C VAL A 194 -1.58 11.44 -19.12
N GLU A 195 -2.49 11.40 -18.16
CA GLU A 195 -2.71 10.25 -17.29
C GLU A 195 -4.21 10.01 -17.11
N TYR A 196 -4.59 8.78 -16.79
CA TYR A 196 -5.92 8.53 -16.25
C TYR A 196 -6.00 9.06 -14.82
N MET A 197 -7.03 9.86 -14.54
CA MET A 197 -7.24 10.46 -13.23
C MET A 197 -7.36 9.38 -12.16
N GLY A 198 -6.48 9.39 -11.15
CA GLY A 198 -6.48 8.45 -10.03
C GLY A 198 -6.06 7.02 -10.39
N HIS A 199 -5.32 6.80 -11.47
CA HIS A 199 -4.84 5.46 -11.88
C HIS A 199 -3.36 5.21 -11.57
N ASP A 200 -2.71 6.05 -10.76
CA ASP A 200 -1.38 5.81 -10.18
C ASP A 200 -1.43 5.88 -8.64
N ALA A 201 -2.50 5.37 -8.06
CA ALA A 201 -2.89 5.66 -6.69
C ALA A 201 -2.10 4.89 -5.60
N GLY A 202 -0.89 4.40 -5.89
CA GLY A 202 -0.23 3.30 -5.18
C GLY A 202 -0.18 3.39 -3.65
N GLU A 203 0.00 4.60 -3.09
CA GLU A 203 -0.12 4.92 -1.67
C GLU A 203 -0.96 6.21 -1.49
N PRO A 204 -2.28 6.09 -1.25
CA PRO A 204 -3.13 7.26 -1.19
C PRO A 204 -3.34 7.74 0.24
N SER A 205 -3.33 9.06 0.40
CA SER A 205 -3.84 9.72 1.61
C SER A 205 -5.23 10.31 1.36
N VAL A 206 -6.07 10.35 2.40
CA VAL A 206 -7.44 10.87 2.30
C VAL A 206 -7.81 11.78 3.47
N GLY A 207 -8.55 12.85 3.19
CA GLY A 207 -9.08 13.77 4.21
C GLY A 207 -10.39 14.41 3.77
N VAL A 208 -11.15 15.03 4.69
CA VAL A 208 -12.41 15.72 4.33
C VAL A 208 -12.43 17.14 4.88
N ASN A 209 -12.65 18.11 3.99
CA ASN A 209 -12.89 19.50 4.37
C ASN A 209 -14.37 19.67 4.79
N TRP A 210 -14.65 19.70 6.09
CA TRP A 210 -16.01 19.91 6.62
C TRP A 210 -16.52 21.35 6.51
N LYS A 211 -15.61 22.29 6.21
CA LYS A 211 -15.92 23.73 6.05
C LYS A 211 -16.22 24.10 4.61
N SER A 212 -15.96 23.20 3.66
CA SER A 212 -16.22 23.46 2.25
C SER A 212 -17.68 23.87 2.02
N PRO A 213 -17.94 25.02 1.36
CA PRO A 213 -19.28 25.40 0.94
C PRO A 213 -19.77 24.57 -0.27
N ASN A 214 -18.89 23.77 -0.87
CA ASN A 214 -19.13 23.07 -2.13
C ASN A 214 -19.83 21.71 -1.95
N SER A 215 -20.03 21.25 -0.72
CA SER A 215 -20.65 19.97 -0.41
C SER A 215 -21.33 19.98 0.97
N ALA A 216 -22.51 19.38 1.06
CA ALA A 216 -23.24 19.26 2.32
C ALA A 216 -22.52 18.35 3.35
N THR A 217 -21.68 17.44 2.87
CA THR A 217 -21.00 16.41 3.67
C THR A 217 -19.51 16.70 3.84
N GLY A 218 -19.04 17.80 3.25
CA GLY A 218 -17.63 18.11 3.06
C GLY A 218 -17.11 17.62 1.70
N VAL A 219 -15.97 18.17 1.28
CA VAL A 219 -15.25 17.73 0.07
C VAL A 219 -14.11 16.84 0.50
N THR A 220 -14.05 15.65 -0.09
CA THR A 220 -12.99 14.67 0.19
C THR A 220 -11.79 14.98 -0.66
N ASN A 221 -10.61 15.07 -0.06
CA ASN A 221 -9.31 15.17 -0.72
C ASN A 221 -8.68 13.77 -0.78
N PHE A 222 -8.08 13.43 -1.91
CA PHE A 222 -7.35 12.19 -2.14
C PHE A 222 -6.04 12.54 -2.84
N GLN A 223 -4.92 12.40 -2.13
CA GLN A 223 -3.59 12.66 -2.67
C GLN A 223 -2.98 11.34 -3.11
N SER A 224 -2.50 11.27 -4.36
CA SER A 224 -1.68 10.15 -4.82
C SER A 224 -0.92 10.45 -6.10
N ASP A 225 0.30 9.93 -6.20
CA ASP A 225 1.33 10.36 -7.16
C ASP A 225 1.31 11.89 -7.30
N LEU A 226 1.42 12.42 -8.52
CA LEU A 226 1.39 13.86 -8.76
C LEU A 226 -0.03 14.47 -8.77
N GLN A 227 -1.06 13.70 -8.38
CA GLN A 227 -2.46 14.13 -8.46
C GLN A 227 -3.03 14.42 -7.07
N THR A 228 -3.63 15.61 -6.96
CA THR A 228 -4.45 15.98 -5.80
C THR A 228 -5.90 16.02 -6.23
N LEU A 229 -6.64 14.96 -5.91
CA LEU A 229 -8.02 14.79 -6.32
C LEU A 229 -8.97 15.30 -5.24
N PHE A 230 -10.09 15.87 -5.70
CA PHE A 230 -11.17 16.32 -4.84
C PHE A 230 -12.49 15.68 -5.29
N ILE A 231 -13.24 15.15 -4.32
CA ILE A 231 -14.42 14.32 -4.55
C ILE A 231 -15.62 14.94 -3.82
N LYS A 232 -16.74 15.04 -4.54
CA LYS A 232 -18.05 15.44 -4.01
C LYS A 232 -19.00 14.26 -4.14
N PHE A 233 -19.68 13.93 -3.05
CA PHE A 233 -20.67 12.85 -3.03
C PHE A 233 -22.11 13.39 -3.09
N ASP A 234 -22.94 12.74 -3.89
CA ASP A 234 -24.37 13.00 -4.01
C ASP A 234 -25.17 11.74 -3.63
N ASP A 235 -25.90 11.84 -2.52
CA ASP A 235 -26.71 10.75 -1.98
C ASP A 235 -28.10 10.65 -2.65
N SER A 236 -28.46 11.56 -3.59
CA SER A 236 -29.80 11.66 -4.18
C SER A 236 -30.10 10.66 -5.31
N CYS A 237 -29.16 9.76 -5.64
CA CYS A 237 -29.20 8.88 -6.81
C CYS A 237 -29.47 9.68 -8.12
N PRO A 238 -28.61 10.63 -8.51
CA PRO A 238 -28.91 11.53 -9.60
C PRO A 238 -29.02 10.80 -10.94
N SER A 239 -29.96 11.25 -11.78
CA SER A 239 -30.28 10.62 -13.07
C SER A 239 -29.15 10.70 -14.10
N ASN A 240 -28.17 11.58 -13.89
CA ASN A 240 -26.97 11.70 -14.71
C ASN A 240 -25.92 10.61 -14.43
N GLY A 241 -26.19 9.70 -13.48
CA GLY A 241 -25.31 8.58 -13.21
C GLY A 241 -24.13 8.89 -12.28
N GLN A 242 -23.94 10.12 -11.80
CA GLN A 242 -22.73 10.50 -11.04
C GLN A 242 -23.02 10.76 -9.55
N LYS A 243 -22.88 9.74 -8.70
CA LYS A 243 -22.93 9.88 -7.23
C LYS A 243 -21.62 10.40 -6.62
N ALA A 244 -20.54 10.36 -7.39
CA ALA A 244 -19.25 10.95 -7.03
C ALA A 244 -18.76 11.77 -8.21
N THR A 245 -18.37 13.01 -7.96
CA THR A 245 -17.72 13.87 -8.95
C THR A 245 -16.28 14.10 -8.53
N TRP A 246 -15.36 13.68 -9.38
CA TRP A 246 -13.91 13.81 -9.19
C TRP A 246 -13.38 14.95 -10.05
N TYR A 247 -12.45 15.72 -9.50
CA TYR A 247 -11.62 16.62 -10.28
C TYR A 247 -10.20 16.63 -9.71
N ASN A 248 -9.22 16.81 -10.60
CA ASN A 248 -7.83 17.00 -10.21
C ASN A 248 -7.55 18.51 -10.06
N SER A 249 -6.90 18.89 -8.97
CA SER A 249 -6.28 20.20 -8.79
C SER A 249 -4.89 20.02 -8.17
N ALA A 250 -3.96 19.54 -8.99
CA ALA A 250 -2.59 19.27 -8.55
C ALA A 250 -1.95 20.51 -7.90
N ALA A 251 -1.31 20.29 -6.76
CA ALA A 251 -0.57 21.32 -6.06
C ALA A 251 0.62 21.83 -6.90
N PRO A 252 1.03 23.10 -6.77
CA PRO A 252 2.23 23.64 -7.42
C PRO A 252 3.52 22.88 -7.08
N THR A 253 3.53 22.17 -5.95
CA THR A 253 4.65 21.34 -5.49
C THR A 253 4.66 19.93 -6.07
N SER A 254 3.52 19.44 -6.61
CA SER A 254 3.32 18.11 -7.18
C SER A 254 3.38 18.12 -8.71
N LEU A 255 4.43 18.71 -9.28
CA LEU A 255 4.52 18.91 -10.73
C LEU A 255 5.73 18.24 -11.38
N PHE A 256 6.70 17.70 -10.62
CA PHE A 256 7.92 17.17 -11.21
C PHE A 256 8.73 16.24 -10.30
N VAL A 257 8.88 14.98 -10.75
CA VAL A 257 9.79 13.95 -10.22
C VAL A 257 9.80 13.92 -8.70
N ASP A 258 8.78 13.28 -8.16
CA ASP A 258 8.61 13.06 -6.73
C ASP A 258 8.37 11.55 -6.51
N SER A 259 8.70 11.07 -5.31
CA SER A 259 8.85 9.63 -5.03
C SER A 259 7.76 9.08 -4.13
N ASP A 260 7.29 9.86 -3.17
CA ASP A 260 6.37 9.46 -2.10
C ASP A 260 5.40 10.64 -1.86
N PRO A 261 4.10 10.50 -2.21
CA PRO A 261 3.09 11.55 -2.10
C PRO A 261 2.33 11.46 -0.77
N ILE A 262 2.09 12.60 -0.12
CA ILE A 262 1.35 12.63 1.16
C ILE A 262 0.28 13.71 1.21
N GLY A 263 -0.89 13.34 1.72
CA GLY A 263 -2.03 14.24 1.87
C GLY A 263 -2.51 14.34 3.31
N PHE A 264 -3.08 15.48 3.65
CA PHE A 264 -3.81 15.65 4.91
C PHE A 264 -4.90 16.70 4.75
N THR A 265 -6.05 16.50 5.39
CA THR A 265 -7.03 17.58 5.56
C THR A 265 -7.39 17.72 7.02
N ASP A 266 -7.15 18.90 7.56
CA ASP A 266 -7.65 19.27 8.87
C ASP A 266 -9.15 19.56 8.77
N ARG A 267 -9.96 18.63 9.28
CA ARG A 267 -11.42 18.72 9.19
C ARG A 267 -12.00 19.95 9.89
N ASP A 268 -11.33 20.46 10.92
CA ASP A 268 -11.84 21.55 11.76
C ASP A 268 -11.52 22.92 11.19
N THR A 269 -10.32 23.08 10.61
CA THR A 269 -9.95 24.32 9.91
C THR A 269 -10.40 24.32 8.45
N GLY A 270 -10.55 23.14 7.85
CA GLY A 270 -10.91 22.93 6.45
C GLY A 270 -9.72 22.97 5.49
N ARG A 271 -8.49 23.14 6.00
CA ARG A 271 -7.28 23.23 5.17
C ARG A 271 -6.83 21.86 4.71
N ALA A 272 -6.62 21.72 3.41
CA ALA A 272 -6.03 20.53 2.79
C ALA A 272 -4.55 20.79 2.42
N PHE A 273 -3.74 19.76 2.53
CA PHE A 273 -2.30 19.75 2.26
C PHE A 273 -1.99 18.68 1.23
N ALA A 274 -1.07 18.99 0.33
CA ALA A 274 -0.43 18.05 -0.59
C ALA A 274 1.08 18.21 -0.45
N GLY A 275 1.74 17.13 -0.05
CA GLY A 275 3.18 17.01 0.12
C GLY A 275 3.75 16.01 -0.88
N GLU A 276 5.01 16.23 -1.23
CA GLU A 276 5.78 15.38 -2.13
C GLU A 276 7.21 15.29 -1.65
N LEU A 277 7.67 14.06 -1.40
CA LEU A 277 9.07 13.79 -1.13
C LEU A 277 9.86 13.64 -2.43
N THR A 278 10.86 14.49 -2.64
CA THR A 278 11.64 14.50 -3.87
C THR A 278 12.88 13.59 -3.80
N LEU A 279 12.76 12.36 -4.27
CA LEU A 279 13.88 11.39 -4.39
C LEU A 279 14.75 11.33 -3.11
N THR A 280 16.07 11.18 -3.24
CA THR A 280 17.03 11.15 -2.13
C THR A 280 17.31 12.53 -1.50
N SER A 281 16.43 13.52 -1.67
CA SER A 281 16.63 14.87 -1.12
C SER A 281 15.96 14.99 0.26
N PRO A 282 16.65 15.48 1.31
CA PRO A 282 16.07 15.65 2.64
C PRO A 282 15.18 16.91 2.72
N SER A 283 14.32 17.10 1.73
CA SER A 283 13.25 18.10 1.75
C SER A 283 11.98 17.57 1.11
N CYS A 284 10.85 17.76 1.78
CA CYS A 284 9.52 17.61 1.20
C CYS A 284 9.00 18.96 0.69
N LYS A 285 8.31 18.95 -0.45
CA LYS A 285 7.62 20.12 -0.98
C LYS A 285 6.15 20.06 -0.59
N ILE A 286 5.66 21.02 0.18
CA ILE A 286 4.27 21.05 0.64
C ILE A 286 3.53 22.26 0.06
N SER A 287 2.29 22.08 -0.37
CA SER A 287 1.33 23.15 -0.62
C SER A 287 0.06 22.94 0.21
N PHE A 288 -0.67 24.02 0.48
CA PHE A 288 -1.95 23.93 1.15
C PHE A 288 -3.02 24.79 0.47
N THR A 289 -4.29 24.44 0.69
CA THR A 289 -5.47 25.13 0.15
C THR A 289 -6.59 25.16 1.19
N ASP A 290 -7.28 26.30 1.25
CA ASP A 290 -8.51 26.47 2.04
C ASP A 290 -9.78 26.43 1.15
N THR A 291 -9.61 26.19 -0.15
CA THR A 291 -10.65 26.35 -1.18
C THR A 291 -10.86 25.08 -2.01
N ASP A 292 -10.47 23.92 -1.47
CA ASP A 292 -10.51 22.63 -2.18
C ASP A 292 -9.75 22.65 -3.52
N GLY A 293 -8.62 23.38 -3.55
CA GLY A 293 -7.80 23.58 -4.74
C GLY A 293 -8.44 24.46 -5.81
N LEU A 294 -9.48 25.24 -5.48
CA LEU A 294 -10.17 26.11 -6.42
C LEU A 294 -9.71 27.57 -6.29
N ASP A 295 -9.60 28.27 -7.42
CA ASP A 295 -9.38 29.71 -7.43
C ASP A 295 -10.67 30.52 -7.15
N ALA A 296 -10.56 31.85 -7.21
CA ALA A 296 -11.68 32.77 -6.96
C ALA A 296 -12.83 32.63 -7.98
N LEU A 297 -12.63 31.96 -9.12
CA LEU A 297 -13.64 31.65 -10.14
C LEU A 297 -14.18 30.21 -10.01
N GLY A 298 -13.75 29.47 -8.98
CA GLY A 298 -14.14 28.09 -8.76
C GLY A 298 -13.48 27.11 -9.73
N GLN A 299 -12.34 27.47 -10.33
CA GLN A 299 -11.60 26.61 -11.27
C GLN A 299 -10.39 25.95 -10.57
N PRO A 300 -10.07 24.68 -10.90
CA PRO A 300 -8.89 24.01 -10.36
C PRO A 300 -7.63 24.57 -11.03
N THR A 301 -6.97 25.52 -10.38
CA THR A 301 -5.75 26.15 -10.88
C THR A 301 -4.73 26.31 -9.76
N LEU A 302 -3.46 26.53 -10.13
CA LEU A 302 -2.38 26.79 -9.17
C LEU A 302 -2.67 27.98 -8.25
N ALA A 303 -3.56 28.91 -8.64
CA ALA A 303 -3.95 30.05 -7.82
C ALA A 303 -4.85 29.67 -6.63
N GLY A 304 -5.43 28.46 -6.62
CA GLY A 304 -6.15 27.90 -5.47
C GLY A 304 -5.25 27.37 -4.35
N TRP A 305 -3.92 27.47 -4.53
CA TRP A 305 -2.92 26.89 -3.64
C TRP A 305 -1.95 27.95 -3.10
N SER A 306 -1.45 27.70 -1.90
CA SER A 306 -0.32 28.43 -1.31
C SER A 306 0.84 27.47 -1.08
N PRO A 307 2.01 27.71 -1.69
CA PRO A 307 3.19 26.88 -1.44
C PRO A 307 3.75 27.16 -0.04
N SER A 308 4.17 26.11 0.66
CA SER A 308 5.00 26.20 1.85
C SER A 308 6.43 26.59 1.47
N SER A 309 7.20 27.19 2.39
CA SER A 309 8.65 27.21 2.26
C SER A 309 9.29 25.81 2.41
N GLY A 310 8.47 24.81 2.75
CA GLY A 310 8.83 23.40 2.94
C GLY A 310 9.49 23.12 4.30
N PRO A 311 9.38 21.89 4.83
CA PRO A 311 10.23 21.42 5.91
C PRO A 311 11.69 21.36 5.45
N LEU A 312 12.59 22.00 6.20
CA LEU A 312 14.03 21.80 6.05
C LEU A 312 14.46 20.60 6.89
N GLY A 313 14.99 19.56 6.25
CA GLY A 313 15.48 18.36 6.94
C GLY A 313 14.43 17.26 7.12
N SER A 314 13.70 16.93 6.05
CA SER A 314 12.92 15.68 6.01
C SER A 314 13.87 14.48 6.00
N GLY A 315 13.35 13.33 6.40
CA GLY A 315 13.93 12.03 6.07
C GLY A 315 13.89 11.76 4.57
N ILE A 316 14.38 10.58 4.18
CA ILE A 316 14.49 10.16 2.78
C ILE A 316 13.30 9.32 2.32
N ASP A 317 12.42 8.91 3.24
CA ASP A 317 11.28 8.06 2.95
C ASP A 317 10.17 8.24 3.99
N HIS A 318 9.00 7.75 3.62
CA HIS A 318 7.91 7.44 4.54
C HIS A 318 7.40 8.64 5.33
N GLU A 319 6.80 9.58 4.61
CA GLU A 319 6.33 10.84 5.18
C GLU A 319 4.88 10.81 5.69
N THR A 320 4.54 11.72 6.60
CA THR A 320 3.17 11.92 7.07
C THR A 320 2.90 13.38 7.44
N ILE A 321 1.71 13.87 7.10
CA ILE A 321 1.21 15.18 7.54
C ILE A 321 0.00 14.96 8.46
N GLY A 322 -0.06 15.71 9.55
CA GLY A 322 -1.23 15.76 10.42
C GLY A 322 -1.32 17.07 11.17
N GLY A 323 -2.44 17.33 11.83
CA GLY A 323 -2.65 18.59 12.54
C GLY A 323 -3.85 18.57 13.46
N GLY A 324 -3.86 19.50 14.40
CA GLY A 324 -4.91 19.65 15.41
C GLY A 324 -4.58 20.73 16.44
N PRO A 325 -5.39 20.86 17.51
CA PRO A 325 -5.16 21.84 18.57
C PRO A 325 -3.77 21.75 19.20
N TYR A 326 -3.27 22.88 19.73
CA TYR A 326 -2.05 22.86 20.53
C TYR A 326 -2.27 22.19 21.88
N HIS A 327 -1.27 21.45 22.33
CA HIS A 327 -1.18 21.00 23.71
C HIS A 327 -0.88 22.18 24.63
N ALA A 328 -1.52 22.23 25.80
CA ALA A 328 -1.25 23.26 26.80
C ALA A 328 0.08 23.00 27.54
N PRO A 329 0.88 24.03 27.86
CA PRO A 329 0.66 25.43 27.53
C PRO A 329 0.94 25.71 26.04
N ILE A 330 0.11 26.55 25.43
CA ILE A 330 0.29 26.97 24.04
C ILE A 330 1.63 27.73 23.93
N PRO A 331 2.48 27.42 22.93
CA PRO A 331 3.72 28.15 22.70
C PRO A 331 3.48 29.67 22.58
N SER A 332 4.40 30.47 23.10
CA SER A 332 4.33 31.93 22.99
C SER A 332 4.63 32.37 21.57
N LEU A 333 3.57 32.59 20.78
CA LEU A 333 3.65 32.90 19.36
C LEU A 333 3.06 34.29 19.08
N PRO A 334 3.70 35.11 18.20
CA PRO A 334 3.16 36.43 17.86
C PRO A 334 1.76 36.38 17.25
N THR A 335 1.47 35.36 16.44
CA THR A 335 0.15 35.14 15.81
C THR A 335 -0.02 33.65 15.47
N PRO A 336 -0.37 32.79 16.45
CA PRO A 336 -0.51 31.36 16.17
C PRO A 336 -1.70 31.09 15.24
N TYR A 337 -1.51 30.22 14.24
CA TYR A 337 -2.63 29.57 13.56
C TYR A 337 -3.43 28.74 14.57
N PRO A 338 -4.76 28.51 14.40
CA PRO A 338 -5.56 27.83 15.43
C PRO A 338 -5.06 26.42 15.81
N HIS A 339 -4.50 25.70 14.84
CA HIS A 339 -3.97 24.35 15.00
C HIS A 339 -2.46 24.31 14.73
N ALA A 340 -1.74 23.39 15.37
CA ALA A 340 -0.38 23.04 14.97
C ALA A 340 -0.45 22.06 13.79
N VAL A 341 0.46 22.20 12.82
CA VAL A 341 0.62 21.24 11.72
C VAL A 341 1.95 20.53 11.89
N TYR A 342 1.94 19.21 11.80
CA TYR A 342 3.10 18.35 11.95
C TYR A 342 3.42 17.68 10.61
N TYR A 343 4.69 17.67 10.26
CA TYR A 343 5.25 16.86 9.21
C TYR A 343 6.25 15.90 9.84
N CYS A 344 6.10 14.59 9.63
CA CYS A 344 7.04 13.60 10.11
C CYS A 344 7.55 12.74 8.94
N SER A 345 8.76 12.22 9.07
CA SER A 345 9.39 11.37 8.05
C SER A 345 10.49 10.52 8.67
N GLN A 346 10.89 9.48 7.96
CA GLN A 346 11.89 8.53 8.40
C GLN A 346 13.19 8.63 7.57
N ASP A 347 14.32 8.57 8.25
CA ASP A 347 15.66 8.47 7.66
C ASP A 347 16.28 7.13 8.06
N LEU A 348 15.95 6.10 7.27
CA LEU A 348 16.25 4.69 7.50
C LEU A 348 15.63 4.15 8.80
N VAL A 349 16.23 4.49 9.95
CA VAL A 349 15.78 4.04 11.29
C VAL A 349 15.33 5.21 12.15
N THR A 350 15.97 6.38 12.04
CA THR A 350 15.58 7.54 12.85
C THR A 350 14.36 8.20 12.23
N ALA A 351 13.37 8.57 13.05
CA ALA A 351 12.25 9.37 12.59
C ALA A 351 12.26 10.76 13.25
N PHE A 352 11.80 11.75 12.51
CA PHE A 352 11.74 13.14 12.96
C PHE A 352 10.36 13.71 12.70
N CYS A 353 9.94 14.64 13.55
CA CYS A 353 8.78 15.49 13.31
C CYS A 353 9.18 16.97 13.36
N LEU A 354 8.57 17.74 12.47
CA LEU A 354 8.66 19.19 12.36
C LEU A 354 7.28 19.77 12.66
N ARG A 355 7.23 20.92 13.32
CA ARG A 355 5.98 21.63 13.63
C ARG A 355 5.92 22.96 12.88
N SER A 356 4.75 23.26 12.32
CA SER A 356 4.39 24.57 11.80
C SER A 356 3.36 25.22 12.71
N ASP A 357 3.61 26.51 13.00
CA ASP A 357 2.77 27.35 13.87
C ASP A 357 1.91 28.36 13.07
N ASP A 358 2.06 28.38 11.75
CA ASP A 358 1.41 29.33 10.81
C ASP A 358 0.51 28.62 9.77
N GLY A 359 0.08 27.40 10.08
CA GLY A 359 -0.83 26.61 9.26
C GLY A 359 -0.16 25.94 8.05
N GLY A 360 1.14 25.64 8.16
CA GLY A 360 1.95 24.95 7.16
C GLY A 360 2.72 25.85 6.21
N ALA A 361 2.72 27.18 6.41
CA ALA A 361 3.46 28.10 5.57
C ALA A 361 4.98 27.99 5.81
N THR A 362 5.39 27.82 7.06
CA THR A 362 6.78 27.52 7.46
C THR A 362 6.83 26.42 8.51
N PHE A 363 7.90 25.62 8.51
CA PHE A 363 8.15 24.56 9.49
C PHE A 363 9.40 24.88 10.31
N GLY A 364 9.32 24.62 11.62
CA GLY A 364 10.46 24.68 12.53
C GLY A 364 11.48 23.56 12.29
N PRO A 365 12.56 23.49 13.09
CA PRO A 365 13.59 22.47 12.92
C PRO A 365 13.09 21.04 13.23
N PRO A 366 13.73 20.00 12.67
CA PRO A 366 13.42 18.61 12.96
C PRO A 366 13.72 18.24 14.41
N VAL A 367 12.78 17.53 15.04
CA VAL A 367 12.91 16.93 16.36
C VAL A 367 12.81 15.42 16.22
N ALA A 368 13.83 14.69 16.66
CA ALA A 368 13.81 13.23 16.63
C ALA A 368 12.69 12.69 17.53
N THR A 369 11.85 11.81 16.98
CA THR A 369 10.82 11.09 17.74
C THR A 369 11.38 9.82 18.37
N TYR A 370 12.27 9.15 17.64
CA TYR A 370 13.10 8.03 18.08
C TYR A 370 14.30 7.92 17.13
N THR A 371 15.37 7.28 17.59
CA THR A 371 16.63 7.12 16.83
C THR A 371 16.92 5.67 16.46
N SER A 372 16.69 4.75 17.41
CA SER A 372 17.03 3.32 17.25
C SER A 372 16.13 2.39 18.08
N GLN A 373 15.24 2.96 18.89
CA GLN A 373 14.35 2.22 19.78
C GLN A 373 13.21 1.53 19.01
N CYS A 374 12.92 2.02 17.81
CA CYS A 374 11.91 1.52 16.91
C CYS A 374 12.52 1.20 15.54
N GLY A 375 11.90 0.29 14.81
CA GLY A 375 12.25 -0.10 13.45
C GLY A 375 11.00 -0.34 12.62
N GLY A 376 11.17 -0.72 11.35
CA GLY A 376 10.06 -0.73 10.40
C GLY A 376 9.55 0.68 10.10
N LEU A 377 8.33 0.79 9.59
CA LEU A 377 7.72 2.05 9.18
C LEU A 377 6.77 2.60 10.27
N HIS A 378 6.69 3.94 10.37
CA HIS A 378 5.77 4.62 11.28
C HIS A 378 4.46 4.98 10.57
N GLY A 379 3.30 4.83 11.21
CA GLY A 379 2.07 5.28 10.58
C GLY A 379 1.87 6.79 10.61
N HIS A 380 0.65 7.19 10.24
CA HIS A 380 0.34 8.60 10.07
C HIS A 380 0.22 9.34 11.42
N VAL A 381 0.80 10.53 11.50
CA VAL A 381 0.73 11.37 12.70
C VAL A 381 -0.69 11.89 12.91
N LYS A 382 -1.21 11.77 14.14
CA LYS A 382 -2.55 12.28 14.50
C LYS A 382 -2.48 13.09 15.80
N VAL A 383 -3.33 14.11 15.92
CA VAL A 383 -3.39 15.02 17.07
C VAL A 383 -4.73 14.84 17.78
N ALA A 384 -4.69 14.66 19.10
CA ALA A 384 -5.87 14.53 19.95
C ALA A 384 -6.55 15.88 20.22
N PRO A 385 -7.82 15.89 20.68
CA PRO A 385 -8.51 17.13 21.06
C PRO A 385 -7.83 17.96 22.15
N ASP A 386 -7.02 17.35 23.01
CA ASP A 386 -6.21 18.05 24.03
C ASP A 386 -4.82 18.46 23.51
N GLY A 387 -4.53 18.23 22.24
CA GLY A 387 -3.29 18.56 21.56
C GLY A 387 -2.17 17.54 21.71
N THR A 388 -2.38 16.40 22.38
CA THR A 388 -1.38 15.33 22.41
C THR A 388 -1.16 14.78 21.00
N VAL A 389 0.10 14.62 20.61
CA VAL A 389 0.50 14.14 19.28
C VAL A 389 0.90 12.67 19.35
N TYR A 390 0.41 11.86 18.42
CA TYR A 390 0.68 10.43 18.32
C TYR A 390 1.28 10.10 16.96
N LEU A 391 2.42 9.42 16.96
CA LEU A 391 3.03 8.80 15.80
C LEU A 391 3.12 7.28 16.05
N PRO A 392 2.26 6.45 15.42
CA PRO A 392 2.27 5.02 15.66
C PRO A 392 3.47 4.35 14.96
N ASN A 393 4.04 3.28 15.50
CA ASN A 393 5.13 2.51 14.86
C ASN A 393 4.95 1.00 15.09
N ASN A 394 5.26 0.18 14.07
CA ASN A 394 4.95 -1.25 14.08
C ASN A 394 5.85 -2.07 15.02
N SER A 395 7.01 -1.56 15.40
CA SER A 395 8.02 -2.30 16.13
C SER A 395 8.92 -1.37 16.93
N CYS A 396 8.63 -1.23 18.22
CA CYS A 396 9.55 -0.68 19.20
C CYS A 396 9.89 -1.79 20.20
N GLY A 397 11.11 -2.33 20.10
CA GLY A 397 11.51 -3.52 20.87
C GLY A 397 10.73 -4.80 20.52
N GLY A 398 10.19 -4.90 19.29
CA GLY A 398 9.42 -6.06 18.80
C GLY A 398 7.91 -6.02 19.09
N THR A 399 7.42 -4.93 19.67
CA THR A 399 5.99 -4.69 19.95
C THR A 399 5.55 -3.42 19.22
N GLY A 400 4.33 -3.38 18.68
CA GLY A 400 3.77 -2.14 18.15
C GLY A 400 3.67 -1.07 19.24
N ALA A 401 3.79 0.21 18.89
CA ALA A 401 3.79 1.30 19.86
C ALA A 401 3.12 2.55 19.30
N VAL A 402 2.76 3.47 20.20
CA VAL A 402 2.56 4.87 19.86
C VAL A 402 3.70 5.69 20.45
N VAL A 403 4.27 6.58 19.64
CA VAL A 403 5.27 7.56 20.07
C VAL A 403 4.54 8.87 20.32
N VAL A 404 4.62 9.37 21.56
CA VAL A 404 3.69 10.39 22.07
C VAL A 404 4.42 11.65 22.49
N SER A 405 3.91 12.81 22.06
CA SER A 405 4.31 14.12 22.58
C SER A 405 3.16 14.82 23.29
N GLU A 406 3.42 15.25 24.53
CA GLU A 406 2.52 16.04 25.37
C GLU A 406 3.06 17.49 25.53
N ASP A 407 3.87 17.96 24.58
CA ASP A 407 4.51 19.28 24.64
C ASP A 407 4.69 19.92 23.26
N ASN A 408 3.75 19.65 22.34
CA ASN A 408 3.73 20.16 20.97
C ASN A 408 4.95 19.73 20.13
N GLY A 409 5.36 18.47 20.24
CA GLY A 409 6.41 17.86 19.43
C GLY A 409 7.85 18.14 19.90
N LEU A 410 8.05 18.68 21.12
CA LEU A 410 9.39 18.99 21.65
C LEU A 410 10.07 17.76 22.26
N THR A 411 9.32 16.91 22.95
CA THR A 411 9.79 15.63 23.48
C THR A 411 8.82 14.50 23.14
N TRP A 412 9.37 13.29 23.01
CA TRP A 412 8.65 12.11 22.55
C TRP A 412 8.87 10.93 23.48
N ASN A 413 7.81 10.18 23.76
CA ASN A 413 7.83 9.01 24.63
C ASN A 413 7.24 7.80 23.90
N ILE A 414 7.98 6.70 23.86
CA ILE A 414 7.52 5.44 23.26
C ILE A 414 6.61 4.72 24.26
N ARG A 415 5.41 4.35 23.80
CA ARG A 415 4.37 3.66 24.58
C ARG A 415 4.01 2.33 23.90
N PRO A 416 4.65 1.22 24.28
CA PRO A 416 4.38 -0.09 23.68
C PRO A 416 2.95 -0.57 23.92
N VAL A 417 2.32 -1.16 22.90
CA VAL A 417 0.96 -1.70 22.90
C VAL A 417 0.96 -3.10 23.47
N GLN A 418 0.93 -3.17 24.79
CA GLN A 418 0.93 -4.41 25.56
C GLN A 418 0.25 -4.24 26.92
N ASN A 419 -0.16 -5.35 27.51
CA ASN A 419 -0.59 -5.45 28.90
C ASN A 419 -0.10 -6.78 29.51
N ALA A 420 -0.47 -7.06 30.76
CA ALA A 420 -0.02 -8.24 31.50
C ALA A 420 -0.40 -9.60 30.87
N THR A 421 -1.31 -9.62 29.89
CA THR A 421 -1.86 -10.86 29.31
C THR A 421 -1.75 -10.94 27.78
N SER A 422 -1.50 -9.82 27.10
CA SER A 422 -1.48 -9.74 25.64
C SER A 422 -0.55 -8.62 25.18
N GLN A 423 0.13 -8.84 24.06
CA GLN A 423 0.95 -7.85 23.38
C GLN A 423 0.77 -8.00 21.88
N THR A 424 0.90 -6.89 21.17
CA THR A 424 1.08 -6.91 19.72
C THR A 424 2.43 -7.55 19.37
N ARG A 425 2.56 -8.04 18.14
CA ARG A 425 3.81 -8.58 17.61
C ARG A 425 4.20 -7.81 16.37
N ALA A 426 5.42 -7.29 16.37
CA ALA A 426 6.00 -6.65 15.19
C ALA A 426 5.85 -7.56 13.95
N ASN A 427 5.55 -6.92 12.83
CA ASN A 427 5.58 -7.54 11.53
C ASN A 427 6.82 -7.03 10.80
N ALA A 428 7.65 -7.93 10.29
CA ALA A 428 8.86 -7.53 9.57
C ALA A 428 8.58 -7.12 8.12
N ASN A 429 7.36 -7.37 7.63
CA ASN A 429 6.85 -6.73 6.43
C ASN A 429 6.62 -5.27 6.80
N LEU A 430 7.31 -4.36 6.12
CA LEU A 430 7.37 -2.91 6.38
C LEU A 430 5.98 -2.29 6.22
N GLN A 431 5.11 -2.48 7.21
CA GLN A 431 3.71 -2.05 7.17
C GLN A 431 3.42 -1.03 8.26
N ASP A 432 2.63 -0.03 7.89
CA ASP A 432 2.24 1.04 8.79
C ASP A 432 1.16 0.59 9.77
N PRO A 433 1.34 0.86 11.07
CA PRO A 433 0.23 0.85 12.02
C PRO A 433 -0.60 2.13 11.86
N ALA A 434 -1.76 2.19 12.52
CA ALA A 434 -2.58 3.39 12.53
C ALA A 434 -3.10 3.72 13.93
N VAL A 435 -3.47 4.99 14.11
CA VAL A 435 -4.11 5.46 15.34
C VAL A 435 -5.31 6.35 15.02
N GLY A 436 -6.40 6.18 15.75
CA GLY A 436 -7.54 7.10 15.78
C GLY A 436 -7.76 7.59 17.20
N ILE A 437 -8.19 8.85 17.36
CA ILE A 437 -8.46 9.45 18.67
C ILE A 437 -9.88 10.03 18.68
N ASP A 438 -10.72 9.59 19.62
CA ASP A 438 -12.08 10.12 19.74
C ASP A 438 -12.14 11.46 20.49
N ASN A 439 -13.31 12.10 20.47
CA ASN A 439 -13.55 13.41 21.10
C ASN A 439 -13.29 13.45 22.63
N THR A 440 -13.07 12.30 23.28
CA THR A 440 -12.70 12.21 24.71
C THR A 440 -11.22 11.96 24.94
N GLY A 441 -10.42 11.84 23.88
CA GLY A 441 -9.00 11.50 23.95
C GLY A 441 -8.73 9.99 24.07
N ARG A 442 -9.74 9.12 23.86
CA ARG A 442 -9.47 7.67 23.80
C ARG A 442 -8.75 7.35 22.50
N VAL A 443 -7.65 6.64 22.65
CA VAL A 443 -6.79 6.18 21.56
C VAL A 443 -7.23 4.80 21.10
N TYR A 444 -7.32 4.60 19.79
CA TYR A 444 -7.57 3.32 19.12
C TYR A 444 -6.39 3.05 18.21
N PHE A 445 -5.55 2.09 18.59
CA PHE A 445 -4.39 1.65 17.81
C PHE A 445 -4.79 0.45 16.95
N ALA A 446 -4.24 0.37 15.74
CA ALA A 446 -4.43 -0.74 14.81
C ALA A 446 -3.10 -1.12 14.15
N MET A 447 -2.87 -2.41 13.94
CA MET A 447 -1.74 -2.88 13.13
C MET A 447 -1.99 -4.27 12.54
N SER A 448 -1.26 -4.58 11.47
CA SER A 448 -0.97 -5.95 11.05
C SER A 448 0.05 -6.55 12.02
N SER A 449 -0.41 -7.46 12.89
CA SER A 449 0.43 -8.12 13.88
C SER A 449 0.85 -9.50 13.38
N SER A 450 2.13 -9.85 13.52
CA SER A 450 2.62 -11.16 13.09
C SER A 450 2.01 -12.28 13.92
N THR A 451 1.57 -13.36 13.26
CA THR A 451 1.14 -14.58 13.96
C THR A 451 2.29 -15.53 14.27
N VAL A 452 3.46 -15.31 13.67
CA VAL A 452 4.65 -16.16 13.81
C VAL A 452 5.71 -15.40 14.61
N ALA A 453 6.03 -15.90 15.80
CA ALA A 453 7.01 -15.25 16.68
C ALA A 453 8.40 -15.22 16.01
N GLY A 454 9.03 -14.04 15.96
CA GLY A 454 10.41 -13.87 15.49
C GLY A 454 10.63 -14.19 14.00
N SER A 455 9.58 -14.27 13.19
CA SER A 455 9.68 -14.55 11.76
C SER A 455 9.09 -13.41 10.94
N ALA A 456 9.84 -13.00 9.91
CA ALA A 456 9.35 -12.15 8.82
C ALA A 456 8.40 -12.89 7.88
N ILE A 457 8.48 -14.23 7.87
CA ILE A 457 7.75 -15.10 6.95
C ILE A 457 6.63 -15.76 7.74
N GLY A 458 5.38 -15.45 7.40
CA GLY A 458 4.20 -16.02 8.05
C GLY A 458 2.98 -15.11 8.01
N GLY A 459 1.81 -15.67 8.36
CA GLY A 459 0.56 -14.93 8.35
C GLY A 459 0.49 -13.82 9.42
N SER A 460 -0.46 -12.91 9.27
CA SER A 460 -0.73 -11.81 10.20
C SER A 460 -2.22 -11.73 10.58
N ASN A 461 -2.49 -11.03 11.68
CA ASN A 461 -3.85 -10.73 12.14
C ASN A 461 -4.05 -9.22 12.35
N ALA A 462 -5.31 -8.77 12.27
CA ALA A 462 -5.67 -7.36 12.33
C ALA A 462 -5.93 -7.00 13.79
N VAL A 463 -4.90 -6.53 14.48
CA VAL A 463 -4.96 -6.28 15.92
C VAL A 463 -5.33 -4.84 16.20
N VAL A 464 -6.33 -4.65 17.06
CA VAL A 464 -6.70 -3.35 17.62
C VAL A 464 -6.41 -3.32 19.11
N ALA A 465 -6.17 -2.12 19.65
CA ALA A 465 -6.03 -1.89 21.09
C ALA A 465 -6.58 -0.50 21.46
N THR A 466 -6.99 -0.32 22.71
CA THR A 466 -7.51 0.96 23.20
C THR A 466 -6.77 1.47 24.42
N SER A 467 -6.65 2.79 24.56
CA SER A 467 -6.10 3.45 25.75
C SER A 467 -6.89 4.72 26.08
N THR A 468 -7.07 4.99 27.38
CA THR A 468 -7.72 6.21 27.90
C THR A 468 -6.76 7.11 28.67
N ASP A 469 -5.47 6.79 28.67
CA ASP A 469 -4.42 7.47 29.43
C ASP A 469 -3.20 7.76 28.54
N ARG A 470 -3.47 8.14 27.29
CA ARG A 470 -2.48 8.54 26.29
C ARG A 470 -1.43 7.45 25.98
N GLY A 471 -1.86 6.20 25.94
CA GLY A 471 -1.03 5.05 25.60
C GLY A 471 -0.22 4.49 26.78
N GLN A 472 -0.35 5.04 28.00
CA GLN A 472 0.37 4.53 29.17
C GLN A 472 -0.08 3.11 29.54
N THR A 473 -1.37 2.82 29.42
CA THR A 473 -1.94 1.48 29.59
C THR A 473 -2.89 1.13 28.46
N TRP A 474 -2.92 -0.16 28.11
CA TRP A 474 -3.71 -0.69 27.00
C TRP A 474 -4.75 -1.72 27.43
N GLN A 475 -5.96 -1.60 26.89
CA GLN A 475 -7.07 -2.53 27.05
C GLN A 475 -7.63 -2.95 25.69
N ASN A 476 -8.49 -3.96 25.67
CA ASN A 476 -9.19 -4.44 24.47
C ASN A 476 -8.25 -4.78 23.31
N ILE A 477 -7.14 -5.48 23.61
CA ILE A 477 -6.22 -5.97 22.58
C ILE A 477 -6.88 -7.18 21.90
N PHE A 478 -7.44 -6.97 20.71
CA PHE A 478 -8.28 -7.94 20.01
C PHE A 478 -7.90 -8.10 18.54
N ASP A 479 -8.17 -9.28 17.99
CA ASP A 479 -8.15 -9.54 16.54
C ASP A 479 -9.55 -9.30 15.95
N VAL A 480 -9.68 -8.26 15.13
CA VAL A 480 -10.93 -7.89 14.43
C VAL A 480 -11.09 -8.59 13.07
N GLY A 481 -10.04 -9.25 12.57
CA GLY A 481 -10.07 -10.05 11.34
C GLY A 481 -10.54 -11.49 11.56
N ALA A 482 -10.51 -11.97 12.82
CA ALA A 482 -10.83 -13.35 13.16
C ALA A 482 -12.23 -13.82 12.72
N VAL A 483 -13.23 -12.92 12.71
CA VAL A 483 -14.62 -13.24 12.29
C VAL A 483 -14.72 -13.69 10.83
N TYR A 484 -13.76 -13.29 9.99
CA TYR A 484 -13.61 -13.74 8.60
C TYR A 484 -12.54 -14.82 8.42
N SER A 485 -11.95 -15.32 9.50
CA SER A 485 -10.85 -16.31 9.47
C SER A 485 -9.64 -15.87 8.63
N LEU A 486 -9.36 -14.56 8.63
CA LEU A 486 -8.22 -14.00 7.91
C LEU A 486 -6.90 -14.57 8.42
N LYS A 487 -5.95 -14.68 7.50
CA LYS A 487 -4.62 -15.26 7.72
C LYS A 487 -3.48 -14.33 7.29
N ASN A 488 -3.79 -13.34 6.47
CA ASN A 488 -2.86 -12.31 6.06
C ASN A 488 -3.57 -10.96 6.05
N ILE A 489 -2.89 -9.96 6.60
CA ILE A 489 -3.32 -8.57 6.72
C ILE A 489 -2.23 -7.67 6.13
N ALA A 490 -2.65 -6.74 5.29
CA ALA A 490 -1.79 -5.71 4.71
C ALA A 490 -2.37 -4.32 4.97
N PHE A 491 -1.49 -3.43 5.44
CA PHE A 491 -1.76 -2.04 5.79
C PHE A 491 -2.84 -1.88 6.87
N SER A 492 -2.86 -0.72 7.51
CA SER A 492 -3.86 -0.39 8.52
C SER A 492 -4.15 1.10 8.48
N ALA A 493 -5.41 1.47 8.56
CA ALA A 493 -5.86 2.84 8.74
C ALA A 493 -6.83 2.91 9.93
N ALA A 494 -6.87 4.06 10.63
CA ALA A 494 -7.75 4.24 11.79
C ALA A 494 -8.28 5.69 11.85
N VAL A 495 -9.57 5.81 12.21
CA VAL A 495 -10.22 7.11 12.44
C VAL A 495 -11.24 6.98 13.57
N ALA A 496 -11.46 8.08 14.30
CA ALA A 496 -12.45 8.15 15.35
C ALA A 496 -13.24 9.47 15.30
N GLY A 497 -14.40 9.46 15.95
CA GLY A 497 -15.34 10.58 16.02
C GLY A 497 -15.77 10.84 17.46
N ASP A 498 -17.08 10.70 17.72
CA ASP A 498 -17.62 10.87 19.07
C ASP A 498 -17.07 9.84 20.06
N ALA A 499 -17.21 10.15 21.35
CA ALA A 499 -16.81 9.29 22.47
C ALA A 499 -17.21 7.83 22.25
N GLY A 500 -16.24 6.92 22.28
CA GLY A 500 -16.47 5.49 22.13
C GLY A 500 -16.66 5.00 20.69
N ARG A 501 -16.54 5.86 19.67
CA ARG A 501 -16.79 5.52 18.27
C ARG A 501 -15.53 5.61 17.42
N ALA A 502 -15.12 4.49 16.85
CA ALA A 502 -13.95 4.40 15.99
C ALA A 502 -14.16 3.39 14.85
N SER A 503 -13.33 3.52 13.83
CA SER A 503 -13.25 2.62 12.70
C SER A 503 -11.79 2.32 12.36
N VAL A 504 -11.53 1.09 11.96
CA VAL A 504 -10.23 0.61 11.48
C VAL A 504 -10.44 -0.08 10.14
N ALA A 505 -9.56 0.14 9.18
CA ALA A 505 -9.59 -0.50 7.87
C ALA A 505 -8.27 -1.24 7.59
N PHE A 506 -8.34 -2.35 6.86
CA PHE A 506 -7.18 -3.17 6.49
C PHE A 506 -7.50 -4.06 5.28
N TYR A 507 -6.49 -4.42 4.49
CA TYR A 507 -6.64 -5.48 3.50
C TYR A 507 -6.50 -6.85 4.15
N GLY A 508 -7.30 -7.83 3.72
CA GLY A 508 -7.33 -9.15 4.32
C GLY A 508 -7.41 -10.28 3.30
N SER A 509 -6.70 -11.38 3.57
CA SER A 509 -6.82 -12.65 2.83
C SER A 509 -7.06 -13.82 3.79
N THR A 510 -7.93 -14.74 3.41
CA THR A 510 -8.14 -16.02 4.13
C THR A 510 -7.07 -17.06 3.81
N THR A 511 -6.24 -16.82 2.80
CA THR A 511 -5.19 -17.76 2.37
C THR A 511 -4.00 -17.68 3.32
N PRO A 512 -3.54 -18.81 3.89
CA PRO A 512 -2.37 -18.84 4.76
C PRO A 512 -1.06 -18.77 3.97
N GLY A 513 0.05 -18.62 4.69
CA GLY A 513 1.37 -18.45 4.11
C GLY A 513 1.82 -17.00 4.16
N ASP A 514 2.96 -16.71 3.56
CA ASP A 514 3.50 -15.36 3.47
C ASP A 514 2.82 -14.58 2.34
N GLY A 515 2.07 -13.54 2.69
CA GLY A 515 1.37 -12.67 1.74
C GLY A 515 2.28 -11.84 0.82
N SER A 516 3.57 -11.71 1.15
CA SER A 516 4.57 -11.03 0.30
C SER A 516 5.23 -11.96 -0.71
N ALA A 517 5.14 -13.28 -0.53
CA ALA A 517 5.88 -14.22 -1.35
C ALA A 517 5.30 -14.32 -2.77
N ASN A 518 6.17 -14.38 -3.78
CA ASN A 518 5.82 -14.57 -5.20
C ASN A 518 4.96 -15.82 -5.47
N SER A 519 5.02 -16.80 -4.56
CA SER A 519 4.24 -18.04 -4.62
C SER A 519 2.84 -17.93 -3.99
N PHE A 520 2.53 -16.83 -3.31
CA PHE A 520 1.24 -16.58 -2.70
C PHE A 520 0.17 -16.45 -3.80
N ASN A 521 -0.95 -17.14 -3.60
CA ASN A 521 -2.04 -17.24 -4.57
C ASN A 521 -3.39 -16.88 -3.95
N GLY A 522 -3.38 -16.16 -2.83
CA GLY A 522 -4.60 -15.65 -2.21
C GLY A 522 -5.23 -14.50 -2.98
N VAL A 523 -6.48 -14.24 -2.64
CA VAL A 523 -7.19 -13.02 -3.02
C VAL A 523 -7.31 -12.12 -1.79
N TRP A 524 -7.27 -10.82 -2.03
CA TRP A 524 -7.39 -9.80 -0.98
C TRP A 524 -8.67 -9.00 -1.16
N HIS A 525 -9.25 -8.60 -0.04
CA HIS A 525 -10.43 -7.76 0.04
C HIS A 525 -10.15 -6.62 1.04
N LEU A 526 -10.91 -5.53 0.94
CA LEU A 526 -10.91 -4.47 1.95
C LEU A 526 -11.88 -4.83 3.08
N TYR A 527 -11.41 -4.74 4.33
CA TYR A 527 -12.25 -4.91 5.52
C TYR A 527 -12.27 -3.64 6.34
N VAL A 528 -13.44 -3.34 6.93
CA VAL A 528 -13.63 -2.22 7.85
C VAL A 528 -14.27 -2.73 9.13
N ALA A 529 -13.62 -2.49 10.27
CA ALA A 529 -14.08 -2.83 11.61
C ALA A 529 -14.52 -1.57 12.35
N ASN A 530 -15.73 -1.58 12.91
CA ASN A 530 -16.33 -0.45 13.62
C ASN A 530 -16.62 -0.81 15.07
N THR A 531 -16.41 0.14 15.98
CA THR A 531 -16.85 0.06 17.38
C THR A 531 -17.66 1.29 17.75
N PHE A 532 -18.63 1.10 18.66
CA PHE A 532 -19.51 2.17 19.16
C PHE A 532 -19.60 2.20 20.69
N ASP A 533 -18.75 1.42 21.38
CA ASP A 533 -18.72 1.26 22.84
C ASP A 533 -17.31 1.37 23.44
N GLY A 534 -16.41 2.01 22.68
CA GLY A 534 -15.03 2.26 23.09
C GLY A 534 -14.12 1.04 22.94
N GLY A 535 -14.37 0.20 21.95
CA GLY A 535 -13.55 -0.97 21.59
C GLY A 535 -13.89 -2.25 22.34
N LYS A 536 -15.01 -2.30 23.07
CA LYS A 536 -15.42 -3.52 23.79
C LYS A 536 -16.05 -4.54 22.85
N THR A 537 -16.81 -4.07 21.87
CA THR A 537 -17.39 -4.89 20.79
C THR A 537 -17.12 -4.27 19.43
N TRP A 538 -17.06 -5.13 18.41
CA TRP A 538 -16.74 -4.74 17.03
C TRP A 538 -17.66 -5.39 16.01
N THR A 539 -18.00 -4.65 14.97
CA THR A 539 -18.60 -5.17 13.73
C THR A 539 -17.57 -5.06 12.62
N THR A 540 -17.14 -6.17 12.03
CA THR A 540 -16.26 -6.18 10.85
C THR A 540 -17.09 -6.44 9.59
N THR A 541 -16.89 -5.63 8.55
CA THR A 541 -17.50 -5.77 7.24
C THR A 541 -16.43 -5.98 6.18
N ASP A 542 -16.62 -6.96 5.31
CA ASP A 542 -15.99 -7.02 3.99
C ASP A 542 -16.62 -5.93 3.10
N ALA A 543 -15.85 -4.90 2.74
CA ALA A 543 -16.30 -3.76 1.95
C ALA A 543 -16.20 -4.00 0.44
N THR A 544 -15.56 -5.09 0.00
CA THR A 544 -15.44 -5.50 -1.40
C THR A 544 -15.92 -6.95 -1.60
N PRO A 545 -17.11 -7.35 -1.11
CA PRO A 545 -17.51 -8.75 -1.16
C PRO A 545 -17.82 -9.17 -2.60
N ASN A 546 -17.23 -10.30 -3.02
CA ASN A 546 -17.23 -10.79 -4.41
C ASN A 546 -16.55 -9.84 -5.42
N ASP A 547 -15.75 -8.90 -4.92
CA ASP A 547 -14.93 -8.01 -5.73
C ASP A 547 -13.48 -8.15 -5.28
N THR A 548 -12.66 -8.79 -6.11
CA THR A 548 -11.28 -9.09 -5.74
C THR A 548 -10.45 -7.83 -5.91
N LEU A 549 -9.93 -7.29 -4.82
CA LEU A 549 -9.06 -6.11 -4.79
C LEU A 549 -7.66 -6.40 -5.36
N GLN A 550 -7.10 -7.56 -5.02
CA GLN A 550 -5.75 -7.97 -5.43
C GLN A 550 -5.69 -9.49 -5.51
N ARG A 551 -4.94 -9.99 -6.48
CA ARG A 551 -4.60 -11.42 -6.62
C ARG A 551 -3.10 -11.64 -6.43
N GLY A 552 -2.75 -12.73 -5.77
CA GLY A 552 -1.35 -13.06 -5.50
C GLY A 552 -0.77 -12.17 -4.40
N CYS A 553 0.55 -11.97 -4.42
CA CYS A 553 1.22 -11.20 -3.36
C CYS A 553 0.83 -9.71 -3.34
N ILE A 554 1.02 -9.11 -2.16
CA ILE A 554 1.22 -7.67 -1.98
C ILE A 554 2.66 -7.53 -1.49
N TRP A 555 3.50 -6.81 -2.23
CA TRP A 555 4.92 -6.68 -1.89
C TRP A 555 5.15 -5.61 -0.82
N MET A 556 5.62 -6.00 0.36
CA MET A 556 5.71 -5.15 1.56
C MET A 556 7.15 -4.96 2.06
N HIS A 557 8.15 -5.00 1.17
CA HIS A 557 9.57 -4.90 1.52
C HIS A 557 10.29 -3.71 0.86
N GLY A 558 9.56 -2.81 0.19
CA GLY A 558 10.14 -1.71 -0.59
C GLY A 558 10.83 -2.17 -1.89
N GLY A 559 11.37 -1.24 -2.69
CA GLY A 559 12.06 -1.56 -3.94
C GLY A 559 11.14 -1.84 -5.14
N ALA A 560 11.60 -2.64 -6.11
CA ALA A 560 10.80 -3.03 -7.28
C ALA A 560 10.50 -4.53 -7.27
N ASP A 561 9.22 -4.85 -7.40
CA ASP A 561 8.68 -6.20 -7.56
C ASP A 561 7.33 -6.09 -8.32
N ILE A 562 6.93 -7.13 -9.07
CA ILE A 562 5.67 -7.09 -9.84
C ILE A 562 4.43 -6.94 -8.95
N CYS A 563 4.48 -7.41 -7.69
CA CYS A 563 3.42 -7.32 -6.69
C CYS A 563 3.39 -5.97 -5.95
N ARG A 564 4.25 -5.01 -6.28
CA ARG A 564 4.33 -3.68 -5.65
C ARG A 564 3.48 -2.63 -6.36
N ASN A 565 2.23 -2.98 -6.71
CA ASN A 565 1.27 -2.02 -7.27
C ASN A 565 0.47 -1.27 -6.19
N LEU A 566 0.27 -1.92 -5.04
CA LEU A 566 -0.18 -1.32 -3.80
C LEU A 566 1.11 -1.07 -3.00
N LEU A 567 1.51 0.18 -2.83
CA LEU A 567 2.83 0.57 -2.29
C LEU A 567 2.89 0.38 -0.77
N ASP A 568 3.05 1.45 0.02
CA ASP A 568 3.39 1.31 1.43
C ASP A 568 2.20 1.50 2.39
N PHE A 569 1.16 2.24 1.99
CA PHE A 569 -0.02 2.49 2.84
C PHE A 569 -1.31 2.83 2.07
N PHE A 570 -2.40 2.97 2.82
CA PHE A 570 -3.62 3.70 2.44
C PHE A 570 -4.20 4.40 3.69
N ASP A 571 -5.04 5.42 3.55
CA ASP A 571 -5.60 6.17 4.69
C ASP A 571 -7.14 6.13 4.76
N MET A 572 -7.68 6.54 5.91
CA MET A 572 -9.11 6.66 6.14
C MET A 572 -9.48 7.93 6.91
N THR A 573 -10.70 8.38 6.71
CA THR A 573 -11.21 9.62 7.29
C THR A 573 -12.71 9.51 7.58
N VAL A 574 -13.31 10.62 8.01
CA VAL A 574 -14.73 10.70 8.33
C VAL A 574 -15.33 12.00 7.80
N ASP A 575 -16.48 11.90 7.15
CA ASP A 575 -17.20 13.05 6.61
C ASP A 575 -17.91 13.87 7.71
N LYS A 576 -18.44 15.04 7.35
CA LYS A 576 -19.12 15.96 8.28
C LYS A 576 -20.33 15.35 8.98
N GLN A 577 -20.86 14.25 8.47
CA GLN A 577 -21.99 13.53 9.03
C GLN A 577 -21.57 12.21 9.71
N GLY A 578 -20.28 11.98 9.93
CA GLY A 578 -19.79 10.81 10.65
C GLY A 578 -19.68 9.55 9.80
N ARG A 579 -19.81 9.61 8.47
CA ARG A 579 -19.58 8.45 7.61
C ARG A 579 -18.10 8.18 7.45
N VAL A 580 -17.72 6.93 7.57
CA VAL A 580 -16.36 6.46 7.29
C VAL A 580 -16.09 6.51 5.80
N GLU A 581 -14.94 7.05 5.41
CA GLU A 581 -14.41 7.04 4.05
C GLU A 581 -13.01 6.44 4.08
N VAL A 582 -12.79 5.34 3.35
CA VAL A 582 -11.47 4.71 3.20
C VAL A 582 -10.99 5.00 1.78
N GLY A 583 -9.88 5.73 1.65
CA GLY A 583 -9.21 5.92 0.37
C GLY A 583 -8.22 4.78 0.18
N TYR A 584 -8.46 3.91 -0.80
CA TYR A 584 -7.68 2.69 -1.00
C TYR A 584 -7.38 2.47 -2.48
N VAL A 585 -6.59 1.43 -2.78
CA VAL A 585 -6.12 1.12 -4.14
C VAL A 585 -6.63 -0.24 -4.58
N ASP A 586 -7.29 -0.28 -5.73
CA ASP A 586 -7.70 -1.52 -6.37
C ASP A 586 -6.65 -1.99 -7.39
N GLY A 587 -6.06 -3.14 -7.06
CA GLY A 587 -5.01 -3.79 -7.82
C GLY A 587 -5.48 -4.81 -8.86
N CYS A 588 -6.77 -5.09 -8.91
CA CYS A 588 -7.38 -6.11 -9.75
C CYS A 588 -8.66 -5.57 -10.40
N THR A 589 -8.56 -4.43 -11.08
CA THR A 589 -9.74 -3.83 -11.70
C THR A 589 -10.15 -4.48 -13.02
N ASP A 590 -11.36 -4.12 -13.46
CA ASP A 590 -12.00 -4.52 -14.72
C ASP A 590 -12.35 -6.02 -14.84
N GLY A 591 -13.17 -6.36 -15.83
CA GLY A 591 -13.82 -7.67 -15.92
C GLY A 591 -12.85 -8.85 -16.06
N THR A 592 -11.65 -8.65 -16.62
CA THR A 592 -10.71 -9.76 -16.81
C THR A 592 -10.10 -10.24 -15.48
N CYS A 593 -9.75 -9.33 -14.57
CA CYS A 593 -9.13 -9.69 -13.29
C CYS A 593 -10.17 -10.06 -12.24
N VAL A 594 -11.20 -9.22 -12.05
CA VAL A 594 -12.24 -9.46 -11.05
C VAL A 594 -12.95 -10.79 -11.30
N GLN A 595 -13.30 -11.10 -12.56
CA GLN A 595 -14.07 -12.30 -12.91
C GLN A 595 -13.22 -13.57 -13.04
N ALA A 596 -11.88 -13.49 -12.87
CA ALA A 596 -11.03 -14.66 -12.98
C ALA A 596 -11.35 -15.69 -11.87
N ALA A 597 -11.16 -16.98 -12.18
CA ALA A 597 -11.33 -18.02 -11.18
C ALA A 597 -10.36 -17.83 -10.02
N LEU A 598 -10.70 -18.28 -8.81
CA LEU A 598 -9.79 -18.23 -7.65
C LEU A 598 -8.49 -19.02 -7.87
N THR A 599 -8.47 -19.95 -8.83
CA THR A 599 -7.29 -20.73 -9.22
C THR A 599 -6.39 -20.04 -10.24
N ALA A 600 -6.81 -18.88 -10.78
CA ALA A 600 -6.05 -18.13 -11.77
C ALA A 600 -4.73 -17.64 -11.17
N LYS A 601 -3.64 -17.72 -11.96
CA LYS A 601 -2.38 -17.05 -11.64
C LYS A 601 -2.29 -15.71 -12.35
N GLY A 602 -1.65 -14.74 -11.70
CA GLY A 602 -1.52 -13.37 -12.20
C GLY A 602 -2.58 -12.43 -11.64
N ASN A 603 -2.44 -11.14 -11.97
CA ASN A 603 -3.24 -10.05 -11.45
C ASN A 603 -3.37 -8.95 -12.53
N ALA A 604 -4.23 -7.94 -12.37
CA ALA A 604 -4.16 -6.79 -13.27
C ALA A 604 -2.92 -5.94 -12.98
N TYR A 605 -2.52 -5.87 -11.71
CA TYR A 605 -1.53 -4.95 -11.15
C TYR A 605 -1.90 -3.49 -11.38
N THR A 606 -3.19 -3.19 -11.30
CA THR A 606 -3.66 -1.81 -11.42
C THR A 606 -3.31 -1.00 -10.18
N ALA A 607 -3.35 0.33 -10.30
CA ALA A 607 -3.21 1.23 -9.17
C ALA A 607 -4.39 2.22 -9.17
N ARG A 608 -5.62 1.69 -9.21
CA ARG A 608 -6.83 2.54 -9.31
C ARG A 608 -7.24 3.01 -7.92
N GLY A 609 -7.33 4.33 -7.74
CA GLY A 609 -7.82 4.94 -6.51
C GLY A 609 -9.32 4.73 -6.35
N VAL A 610 -9.74 4.36 -5.14
CA VAL A 610 -11.14 4.08 -4.79
C VAL A 610 -11.46 4.67 -3.42
N ILE A 611 -12.68 5.21 -3.25
CA ILE A 611 -13.22 5.52 -1.93
C ILE A 611 -14.27 4.48 -1.55
N ALA A 612 -14.01 3.68 -0.50
CA ALA A 612 -15.07 2.94 0.20
C ALA A 612 -15.75 3.89 1.18
N ARG A 613 -16.99 4.27 0.88
CA ARG A 613 -17.75 5.22 1.71
C ARG A 613 -18.93 4.54 2.37
N GLN A 614 -19.09 4.76 3.67
CA GLN A 614 -20.16 4.19 4.46
C GLN A 614 -21.54 4.60 3.89
N SER A 615 -22.36 3.61 3.55
CA SER A 615 -23.69 3.79 2.97
C SER A 615 -24.82 3.46 3.94
N SER A 616 -24.59 2.61 4.94
CA SER A 616 -25.58 2.25 5.96
C SER A 616 -24.98 1.95 7.34
N GLY A 617 -25.86 1.81 8.34
CA GLY A 617 -25.48 1.52 9.73
C GLY A 617 -25.16 2.77 10.58
N ARG A 618 -24.70 2.53 11.81
CA ARG A 618 -24.30 3.58 12.78
C ARG A 618 -23.06 4.32 12.30
N ARG A 619 -22.99 5.62 12.58
CA ARG A 619 -21.93 6.53 12.14
C ARG A 619 -20.95 6.85 13.27
N LEU A 620 -19.81 7.43 12.96
CA LEU A 620 -18.84 7.86 13.99
C LEU A 620 -19.27 9.14 14.73
N ILE A 621 -20.24 9.89 14.20
CA ILE A 621 -20.89 11.01 14.88
C ILE A 621 -22.31 10.57 15.21
N ALA A 622 -22.60 10.39 16.51
CA ALA A 622 -23.82 9.77 17.00
C ALA A 622 -25.09 10.54 16.61
N ALA A 623 -24.99 11.87 16.51
CA ALA A 623 -26.09 12.73 16.11
C ALA A 623 -26.61 12.45 14.68
N PHE A 624 -25.81 11.77 13.86
CA PHE A 624 -26.15 11.41 12.49
C PHE A 624 -26.43 9.91 12.30
N ASP A 625 -26.56 9.14 13.39
CA ASP A 625 -27.02 7.75 13.31
C ASP A 625 -28.38 7.66 12.59
N PRO A 626 -28.62 6.58 11.81
CA PRO A 626 -29.93 6.35 11.24
C PRO A 626 -30.98 6.17 12.34
N PRO A 627 -32.26 6.52 12.10
CA PRO A 627 -33.33 6.30 13.07
C PRO A 627 -33.40 4.83 13.52
N ASN A 628 -33.52 4.62 14.82
CA ASN A 628 -33.48 3.28 15.44
C ASN A 628 -32.22 2.47 15.03
N PRO A 629 -31.02 2.94 15.39
CA PRO A 629 -29.75 2.46 14.82
C PRO A 629 -29.48 0.97 15.03
N LEU A 630 -30.07 0.35 16.05
CA LEU A 630 -29.92 -1.09 16.33
C LEU A 630 -30.80 -1.98 15.43
N HIS A 631 -31.72 -1.39 14.66
CA HIS A 631 -32.63 -2.10 13.76
C HIS A 631 -32.76 -1.42 12.38
N ALA A 632 -31.90 -0.44 12.10
CA ALA A 632 -31.98 0.34 10.88
C ALA A 632 -31.79 -0.54 9.63
N LYS A 633 -32.65 -0.32 8.64
CA LYS A 633 -32.57 -0.94 7.31
C LYS A 633 -32.65 0.15 6.26
N SER A 634 -31.95 -0.03 5.15
CA SER A 634 -31.97 0.87 4.00
C SER A 634 -32.24 0.10 2.71
N VAL A 635 -32.43 0.84 1.62
CA VAL A 635 -32.27 0.26 0.28
C VAL A 635 -30.83 -0.30 0.15
N PRO A 636 -30.60 -1.26 -0.75
CA PRO A 636 -29.25 -1.74 -1.00
C PRO A 636 -28.36 -0.60 -1.54
N GLY A 637 -27.06 -0.70 -1.27
CA GLY A 637 -26.06 0.10 -1.96
C GLY A 637 -26.02 -0.21 -3.46
N MET A 638 -25.32 0.62 -4.22
CA MET A 638 -25.04 0.33 -5.63
C MET A 638 -24.03 -0.83 -5.77
N PRO A 639 -24.31 -1.88 -6.57
CA PRO A 639 -23.28 -2.87 -6.92
C PRO A 639 -22.18 -2.24 -7.78
N SER A 640 -20.92 -2.62 -7.57
CA SER A 640 -19.88 -2.42 -8.58
C SER A 640 -20.09 -3.44 -9.69
N VAL A 641 -20.16 -3.00 -10.94
CA VAL A 641 -20.41 -3.88 -12.09
C VAL A 641 -19.13 -3.98 -12.89
N THR A 642 -18.71 -5.20 -13.23
CA THR A 642 -17.60 -5.43 -14.14
C THR A 642 -18.09 -6.07 -15.42
N VAL A 643 -17.41 -5.75 -16.52
CA VAL A 643 -17.76 -6.25 -17.84
C VAL A 643 -16.54 -6.75 -18.59
N ARG A 644 -16.73 -7.86 -19.29
CA ARG A 644 -15.76 -8.45 -20.23
C ARG A 644 -16.52 -8.83 -21.49
N ARG A 645 -16.16 -8.28 -22.65
CA ARG A 645 -16.76 -8.67 -23.94
C ARG A 645 -15.75 -9.44 -24.76
N VAL A 646 -16.05 -10.71 -25.04
CA VAL A 646 -15.19 -11.59 -25.83
C VAL A 646 -15.98 -12.11 -27.01
N GLY A 647 -15.59 -11.71 -28.22
CA GLY A 647 -16.34 -12.03 -29.43
C GLY A 647 -17.79 -11.52 -29.33
N PHE A 648 -18.74 -12.45 -29.36
CA PHE A 648 -20.17 -12.18 -29.42
C PHE A 648 -20.89 -12.25 -28.05
N VAL A 649 -20.15 -12.45 -26.96
CA VAL A 649 -20.72 -12.60 -25.62
C VAL A 649 -20.22 -11.47 -24.71
N VAL A 650 -21.16 -10.87 -23.98
CA VAL A 650 -20.84 -9.94 -22.88
C VAL A 650 -21.01 -10.69 -21.56
N HIS A 651 -19.93 -10.76 -20.80
CA HIS A 651 -19.87 -11.35 -19.47
C HIS A 651 -19.94 -10.23 -18.43
N LEU A 652 -21.00 -10.25 -17.62
CA LEU A 652 -21.19 -9.35 -16.49
C LEU A 652 -20.91 -10.09 -15.19
N ALA A 653 -20.29 -9.39 -14.25
CA ALA A 653 -20.28 -9.74 -12.84
C ALA A 653 -20.49 -8.50 -11.99
N TRP A 654 -20.85 -8.66 -10.74
CA TRP A 654 -21.02 -7.54 -9.82
C TRP A 654 -20.75 -7.91 -8.37
N SER A 655 -20.31 -6.92 -7.59
CA SER A 655 -20.10 -7.06 -6.16
C SER A 655 -21.42 -7.34 -5.41
N GLU A 656 -21.32 -7.97 -4.24
CA GLU A 656 -22.45 -7.95 -3.31
C GLU A 656 -22.57 -6.54 -2.73
N ALA A 657 -23.43 -5.72 -3.33
CA ALA A 657 -23.75 -4.41 -2.77
C ALA A 657 -24.10 -4.50 -1.29
N ASP A 658 -23.84 -3.41 -0.55
CA ASP A 658 -24.38 -3.27 0.80
C ASP A 658 -25.86 -3.65 0.81
N THR A 659 -26.20 -4.65 1.62
CA THR A 659 -27.57 -5.16 1.70
C THR A 659 -28.53 -4.18 2.39
N GLY A 660 -28.01 -3.14 3.05
CA GLY A 660 -28.81 -2.21 3.85
C GLY A 660 -29.47 -2.93 5.03
N ASN A 661 -28.80 -3.94 5.59
CA ASN A 661 -29.31 -4.82 6.65
C ASN A 661 -30.64 -5.52 6.31
N SER A 662 -30.89 -5.78 5.02
CA SER A 662 -32.01 -6.58 4.52
C SER A 662 -31.55 -7.42 3.33
N SER A 663 -31.75 -8.74 3.39
CA SER A 663 -31.33 -9.67 2.33
C SER A 663 -31.78 -9.24 0.92
N ILE A 664 -30.86 -9.33 -0.04
CA ILE A 664 -31.15 -9.09 -1.46
C ILE A 664 -32.07 -10.19 -1.99
N LYS A 665 -33.18 -9.78 -2.61
CA LYS A 665 -34.18 -10.69 -3.20
C LYS A 665 -33.88 -11.00 -4.66
N SER A 666 -33.44 -9.99 -5.41
CA SER A 666 -33.21 -10.08 -6.84
C SER A 666 -32.27 -8.98 -7.33
N TYR A 667 -31.70 -9.19 -8.52
CA TYR A 667 -31.02 -8.15 -9.29
C TYR A 667 -31.77 -7.91 -10.61
N GLN A 668 -31.91 -6.65 -10.99
CA GLN A 668 -32.35 -6.27 -12.34
C GLN A 668 -31.13 -5.94 -13.20
N ILE A 669 -31.05 -6.55 -14.37
CA ILE A 669 -30.01 -6.28 -15.36
C ILE A 669 -30.65 -5.45 -16.46
N TRP A 670 -30.09 -4.28 -16.72
CA TRP A 670 -30.55 -3.33 -17.73
C TRP A 670 -29.52 -3.26 -18.85
N ARG A 671 -29.97 -3.11 -20.10
CA ARG A 671 -29.12 -3.02 -21.30
C ARG A 671 -29.59 -1.96 -22.28
N GLY A 672 -28.65 -1.24 -22.88
CA GLY A 672 -28.87 -0.29 -23.98
C GLY A 672 -27.78 -0.36 -25.04
N THR A 673 -27.95 0.38 -26.14
CA THR A 673 -26.92 0.61 -27.17
C THR A 673 -26.45 2.06 -27.23
N ALA A 674 -26.93 2.88 -26.29
CA ALA A 674 -26.50 4.23 -26.03
C ALA A 674 -26.41 4.41 -24.51
N SER A 675 -25.41 5.15 -24.05
CA SER A 675 -25.20 5.47 -22.64
C SER A 675 -26.45 6.16 -22.06
N ASN A 676 -26.82 5.81 -20.83
CA ASN A 676 -27.98 6.31 -20.10
C ASN A 676 -29.35 6.03 -20.76
N ALA A 677 -29.42 5.07 -21.68
CA ALA A 677 -30.63 4.68 -22.39
C ALA A 677 -30.95 3.18 -22.24
N GLU A 678 -30.50 2.56 -21.14
CA GLU A 678 -30.75 1.16 -20.86
C GLU A 678 -32.23 0.89 -20.57
N THR A 679 -32.69 -0.29 -20.95
CA THR A 679 -34.01 -0.83 -20.58
C THR A 679 -33.84 -2.17 -19.88
N LEU A 680 -34.82 -2.57 -19.06
CA LEU A 680 -34.75 -3.82 -18.32
C LEU A 680 -34.58 -5.00 -19.29
N LEU A 681 -33.47 -5.71 -19.19
CA LEU A 681 -33.18 -6.92 -19.96
C LEU A 681 -33.77 -8.14 -19.27
N THR A 682 -33.49 -8.32 -17.98
CA THR A 682 -33.96 -9.46 -17.20
C THR A 682 -33.87 -9.20 -15.68
N THR A 683 -34.46 -10.10 -14.89
CA THR A 683 -34.33 -10.13 -13.43
C THR A 683 -33.84 -11.52 -13.00
N VAL A 684 -32.83 -11.55 -12.13
CA VAL A 684 -32.21 -12.78 -11.62
C VAL A 684 -32.34 -12.86 -10.09
N GLY A 685 -32.14 -14.04 -9.52
CA GLY A 685 -32.25 -14.25 -8.07
C GLY A 685 -31.15 -13.53 -7.28
N GLY A 686 -31.44 -13.18 -6.02
CA GLY A 686 -30.50 -12.41 -5.17
C GLY A 686 -29.18 -13.10 -4.82
N SER A 687 -29.05 -14.41 -5.05
CA SER A 687 -27.79 -15.14 -4.93
C SER A 687 -26.93 -15.11 -6.19
N GLN A 688 -27.48 -14.72 -7.34
CA GLN A 688 -26.74 -14.65 -8.60
C GLN A 688 -25.90 -13.37 -8.66
N LYS A 689 -24.64 -13.51 -9.10
CA LYS A 689 -23.64 -12.42 -9.19
C LYS A 689 -22.96 -12.30 -10.56
N THR A 690 -23.42 -13.09 -11.53
CA THR A 690 -22.91 -13.09 -12.90
C THR A 690 -24.03 -13.23 -13.92
N TYR A 691 -23.81 -12.76 -15.15
CA TYR A 691 -24.75 -12.90 -16.26
C TYR A 691 -24.03 -12.86 -17.61
N ASP A 692 -24.28 -13.85 -18.45
CA ASP A 692 -23.79 -13.89 -19.84
C ASP A 692 -24.90 -13.43 -20.80
N ASP A 693 -24.68 -12.32 -21.49
CA ASP A 693 -25.56 -11.84 -22.55
C ASP A 693 -25.09 -12.35 -23.93
N PHE A 694 -25.77 -13.39 -24.42
CA PHE A 694 -25.59 -13.95 -25.76
C PHE A 694 -26.33 -13.16 -26.86
N GLY A 695 -27.19 -12.21 -26.49
CA GLY A 695 -27.96 -11.38 -27.42
C GLY A 695 -27.22 -10.13 -27.89
N ALA A 696 -26.10 -9.77 -27.26
CA ALA A 696 -25.27 -8.60 -27.59
C ALA A 696 -24.25 -8.87 -28.72
N SER A 697 -24.72 -9.45 -29.83
CA SER A 697 -23.87 -10.00 -30.89
C SER A 697 -23.45 -9.01 -31.98
N ASP A 698 -24.07 -7.83 -32.09
CA ASP A 698 -23.65 -6.81 -33.06
C ASP A 698 -22.29 -6.19 -32.68
N ILE A 699 -21.25 -6.52 -33.45
CA ILE A 699 -19.87 -6.06 -33.24
C ILE A 699 -19.66 -4.58 -33.59
N THR A 700 -20.63 -3.93 -34.23
CA THR A 700 -20.57 -2.49 -34.58
C THR A 700 -21.11 -1.60 -33.47
N LYS A 701 -21.66 -2.19 -32.39
CA LYS A 701 -22.28 -1.48 -31.28
C LYS A 701 -21.47 -1.61 -30.01
N THR A 702 -21.40 -0.52 -29.25
CA THR A 702 -21.12 -0.56 -27.82
C THR A 702 -22.44 -0.81 -27.10
N TYR A 703 -22.47 -1.82 -26.24
CA TYR A 703 -23.60 -2.04 -25.34
C TYR A 703 -23.31 -1.39 -23.99
N TYR A 704 -24.35 -0.95 -23.31
CA TYR A 704 -24.26 -0.34 -21.98
C TYR A 704 -25.12 -1.14 -21.02
N TYR A 705 -24.64 -1.37 -19.79
CA TYR A 705 -25.33 -2.19 -18.80
C TYR A 705 -25.36 -1.51 -17.44
N LYS A 706 -26.45 -1.75 -16.70
CA LYS A 706 -26.60 -1.43 -15.27
C LYS A 706 -27.12 -2.64 -14.51
N VAL A 707 -26.72 -2.78 -13.25
CA VAL A 707 -27.23 -3.84 -12.36
C VAL A 707 -27.77 -3.22 -11.08
N LEU A 708 -29.06 -3.40 -10.81
CA LEU A 708 -29.72 -2.81 -9.64
C LEU A 708 -30.09 -3.91 -8.64
N ALA A 709 -29.69 -3.74 -7.39
CA ALA A 709 -30.01 -4.66 -6.30
C ALA A 709 -31.35 -4.31 -5.67
N ILE A 710 -32.15 -5.31 -5.29
CA ILE A 710 -33.48 -5.12 -4.69
C ILE A 710 -33.58 -5.90 -3.39
N ASN A 711 -34.00 -5.23 -2.31
CA ASN A 711 -34.29 -5.86 -1.01
C ASN A 711 -35.75 -5.60 -0.59
N SER A 712 -36.06 -5.73 0.71
CA SER A 712 -37.41 -5.47 1.23
C SER A 712 -37.76 -3.99 1.39
N VAL A 713 -36.76 -3.11 1.43
CA VAL A 713 -36.91 -1.66 1.58
C VAL A 713 -37.07 -0.99 0.22
N GLY A 714 -36.30 -1.41 -0.79
CA GLY A 714 -36.39 -0.84 -2.13
C GLY A 714 -35.27 -1.30 -3.07
N ILE A 715 -34.92 -0.42 -4.00
CA ILE A 715 -33.94 -0.64 -5.07
C ILE A 715 -32.71 0.25 -4.87
N SER A 716 -31.53 -0.25 -5.24
CA SER A 716 -30.30 0.54 -5.25
C SER A 716 -30.36 1.67 -6.27
N CYS A 717 -29.45 2.65 -6.14
CA CYS A 717 -29.21 3.62 -7.21
C CYS A 717 -28.74 2.92 -8.50
N ALA A 718 -28.93 3.57 -9.65
CA ALA A 718 -28.60 3.05 -10.99
C ALA A 718 -27.28 3.62 -11.56
N ASN A 719 -26.41 4.11 -10.69
CA ASN A 719 -25.22 4.92 -10.98
C ASN A 719 -23.97 4.03 -11.19
N ASN A 720 -24.12 2.90 -11.88
CA ASN A 720 -23.10 1.87 -12.09
C ASN A 720 -23.09 1.36 -13.55
N GLU A 721 -23.25 2.29 -14.48
CA GLU A 721 -23.23 1.97 -15.91
C GLU A 721 -21.85 1.52 -16.36
N VAL A 722 -21.79 0.41 -17.10
CA VAL A 722 -20.56 -0.06 -17.76
C VAL A 722 -20.74 -0.19 -19.26
N ALA A 723 -19.70 0.17 -20.00
CA ALA A 723 -19.66 0.06 -21.45
C ALA A 723 -18.98 -1.25 -21.89
N ALA A 724 -19.57 -1.92 -22.88
CA ALA A 724 -19.09 -3.16 -23.47
C ALA A 724 -18.79 -2.98 -24.98
N PRO A 725 -17.74 -2.23 -25.34
CA PRO A 725 -17.34 -2.07 -26.73
C PRO A 725 -16.84 -3.39 -27.30
N TYR A 726 -16.97 -3.59 -28.61
CA TYR A 726 -16.38 -4.75 -29.27
C TYR A 726 -14.86 -4.56 -29.40
N ALA A 727 -14.09 -5.43 -28.74
CA ALA A 727 -12.63 -5.38 -28.71
C ALA A 727 -11.97 -6.50 -29.53
N GLY A 728 -12.75 -7.36 -30.19
CA GLY A 728 -12.25 -8.52 -30.94
C GLY A 728 -12.54 -9.85 -30.26
N ASP A 729 -11.75 -10.87 -30.58
CA ASP A 729 -11.90 -12.24 -30.09
C ASP A 729 -10.55 -12.92 -29.82
N THR A 730 -10.61 -14.06 -29.14
CA THR A 730 -9.42 -14.81 -28.74
C THR A 730 -8.73 -15.54 -29.89
N CYS A 731 -9.28 -15.59 -31.11
CA CYS A 731 -8.62 -16.27 -32.24
C CYS A 731 -7.79 -15.30 -33.08
N SER A 732 -8.31 -14.09 -33.28
CA SER A 732 -7.78 -13.11 -34.21
C SER A 732 -7.12 -11.90 -33.53
N GLY A 733 -7.46 -11.64 -32.27
CA GLY A 733 -6.92 -10.54 -31.47
C GLY A 733 -8.01 -9.88 -30.64
N LEU A 734 -7.86 -9.91 -29.32
CA LEU A 734 -8.60 -9.09 -28.37
C LEU A 734 -7.73 -7.88 -28.02
N ILE A 735 -8.22 -6.67 -28.32
CA ILE A 735 -7.54 -5.41 -28.00
C ILE A 735 -7.50 -5.25 -26.48
N LEU A 736 -6.29 -5.09 -25.94
CA LEU A 736 -6.05 -4.93 -24.50
C LEU A 736 -5.91 -3.46 -24.13
N GLN A 737 -5.21 -2.70 -24.97
CA GLN A 737 -5.02 -1.25 -24.84
C GLN A 737 -5.08 -0.62 -26.21
N ARG A 738 -5.63 0.59 -26.25
CA ARG A 738 -5.71 1.43 -27.44
C ARG A 738 -5.42 2.86 -27.02
N THR A 739 -4.63 3.57 -27.82
CA THR A 739 -4.41 5.00 -27.63
C THR A 739 -5.74 5.74 -27.84
N PRO A 740 -6.29 6.38 -26.80
CA PRO A 740 -7.62 6.98 -26.86
C PRO A 740 -7.63 8.23 -27.77
N PRO A 741 -8.78 8.58 -28.38
CA PRO A 741 -8.91 9.78 -29.20
C PRO A 741 -8.58 11.05 -28.39
N GLY A 742 -7.70 11.91 -28.91
CA GLY A 742 -7.35 13.18 -28.26
C GLY A 742 -6.22 13.08 -27.23
N HIS A 743 -5.63 11.89 -27.04
CA HIS A 743 -4.34 11.72 -26.37
C HIS A 743 -3.34 12.71 -26.96
N PRO A 744 -2.78 13.71 -26.26
CA PRO A 744 -1.99 14.77 -26.88
C PRO A 744 -0.73 14.27 -27.60
N GLU A 745 -0.19 13.10 -27.26
CA GLU A 745 0.85 12.44 -28.06
C GLU A 745 0.34 11.98 -29.44
N GLN A 746 -0.98 11.80 -29.63
CA GLN A 746 -1.63 11.41 -30.89
C GLN A 746 -1.82 12.58 -31.89
N PRO A 747 -2.11 13.85 -31.49
CA PRO A 747 -1.92 15.03 -32.35
C PRO A 747 -0.47 15.52 -32.44
N ALA A 748 0.33 15.31 -31.39
CA ALA A 748 1.78 15.60 -31.41
C ALA A 748 2.61 14.48 -32.06
N GLN A 749 1.98 13.42 -32.60
CA GLN A 749 2.55 12.48 -33.59
C GLN A 749 2.96 13.17 -34.91
N GLY A 750 2.93 14.49 -34.98
CA GLY A 750 3.81 15.24 -35.87
C GLY A 750 5.30 15.18 -35.50
N ALA A 751 5.66 14.71 -34.30
CA ALA A 751 7.03 14.56 -33.80
C ALA A 751 7.51 13.09 -33.68
N ALA A 752 6.64 12.16 -33.26
CA ALA A 752 6.97 10.73 -33.26
C ALA A 752 6.82 10.13 -34.67
N PRO A 753 7.81 9.37 -35.19
CA PRO A 753 7.69 8.72 -36.50
C PRO A 753 6.47 7.78 -36.57
N ALA A 754 5.74 7.79 -37.69
CA ALA A 754 4.57 6.93 -37.92
C ALA A 754 4.86 5.42 -37.72
N SER A 755 6.12 5.02 -37.85
CA SER A 755 6.60 3.66 -37.59
C SER A 755 6.69 3.29 -36.12
N LEU A 756 6.61 4.25 -35.20
CA LEU A 756 6.81 4.06 -33.76
C LEU A 756 5.56 4.47 -32.95
N ALA A 757 4.66 5.22 -33.56
CA ALA A 757 3.37 5.64 -33.02
C ALA A 757 2.40 4.46 -32.84
N ILE A 758 2.08 4.03 -31.62
CA ILE A 758 1.20 2.90 -31.30
C ILE A 758 -0.28 3.33 -31.39
N ASP A 759 -1.07 2.58 -32.15
CA ASP A 759 -2.53 2.69 -32.18
C ASP A 759 -3.17 1.77 -31.13
N TYR A 760 -2.76 0.49 -31.11
CA TYR A 760 -3.25 -0.49 -30.13
C TYR A 760 -2.32 -1.72 -30.01
N ILE A 761 -2.51 -2.45 -28.91
CA ILE A 761 -2.00 -3.81 -28.73
C ILE A 761 -3.14 -4.81 -28.51
N SER A 762 -2.92 -6.05 -28.94
CA SER A 762 -3.90 -7.13 -28.76
C SER A 762 -3.22 -8.48 -28.52
N ALA A 763 -3.95 -9.40 -27.88
CA ALA A 763 -3.53 -10.77 -27.65
C ALA A 763 -4.56 -11.77 -28.20
N ALA A 764 -4.09 -12.93 -28.64
CA ALA A 764 -4.90 -14.03 -29.17
C ALA A 764 -4.25 -15.38 -28.90
N GLU A 765 -5.04 -16.43 -29.04
CA GLU A 765 -4.69 -17.84 -28.99
C GLU A 765 -5.35 -18.57 -30.17
N PRO A 766 -4.75 -18.51 -31.38
CA PRO A 766 -5.32 -19.12 -32.57
C PRO A 766 -5.60 -20.63 -32.39
N PRO A 767 -6.76 -21.13 -32.87
CA PRO A 767 -7.14 -22.53 -32.71
C PRO A 767 -6.14 -23.53 -33.31
N GLY A 768 -5.95 -24.66 -32.63
CA GLY A 768 -5.09 -25.74 -33.14
C GLY A 768 -3.59 -25.44 -33.09
N THR A 769 -3.20 -24.37 -32.40
CA THR A 769 -1.80 -24.03 -32.10
C THR A 769 -1.53 -24.17 -30.60
N SER A 770 -0.28 -23.94 -30.18
CA SER A 770 0.10 -23.79 -28.76
C SER A 770 0.78 -22.43 -28.52
N ASN A 771 0.33 -21.43 -29.27
CA ASN A 771 0.95 -20.12 -29.33
C ASN A 771 0.05 -19.05 -28.72
N LEU A 772 0.67 -18.09 -28.04
CA LEU A 772 0.15 -16.74 -27.90
C LEU A 772 0.49 -15.98 -29.18
N VAL A 773 -0.45 -15.19 -29.67
CA VAL A 773 -0.21 -14.25 -30.75
C VAL A 773 -0.48 -12.85 -30.24
N PHE A 774 0.56 -12.04 -30.21
CA PHE A 774 0.42 -10.62 -29.93
C PHE A 774 0.44 -9.83 -31.22
N LYS A 775 -0.36 -8.77 -31.30
CA LYS A 775 -0.25 -7.78 -32.37
C LYS A 775 -0.05 -6.40 -31.78
N MET A 776 0.91 -5.67 -32.33
CA MET A 776 1.06 -4.23 -32.16
C MET A 776 0.68 -3.58 -33.48
N LYS A 777 -0.25 -2.63 -33.45
CA LYS A 777 -0.54 -1.76 -34.59
C LYS A 777 0.14 -0.43 -34.31
N VAL A 778 1.09 -0.05 -35.15
CA VAL A 778 1.58 1.32 -35.25
C VAL A 778 0.95 2.04 -36.44
N THR A 779 1.08 3.36 -36.57
CA THR A 779 0.45 4.12 -37.66
C THR A 779 0.83 3.59 -39.05
N SER A 780 2.12 3.36 -39.34
CA SER A 780 2.58 2.76 -40.60
C SER A 780 4.00 2.22 -40.54
N LEU A 781 4.26 1.07 -41.17
CA LEU A 781 5.60 0.50 -41.38
C LEU A 781 6.01 0.47 -42.85
N SER A 782 5.47 1.38 -43.67
CA SER A 782 5.91 1.52 -45.08
C SER A 782 7.39 1.92 -45.19
N SER A 783 7.94 2.53 -44.14
CA SER A 783 9.36 2.78 -43.96
C SER A 783 9.74 2.33 -42.55
N VAL A 784 10.69 1.39 -42.43
CA VAL A 784 11.13 0.86 -41.13
C VAL A 784 12.47 1.51 -40.75
N PRO A 785 12.55 2.23 -39.61
CA PRO A 785 13.78 2.88 -39.19
C PRO A 785 14.86 1.86 -38.77
N PRO A 786 16.16 2.14 -39.02
CA PRO A 786 17.26 1.35 -38.45
C PRO A 786 17.36 1.52 -36.93
N ASN A 787 18.05 0.60 -36.25
CA ASN A 787 18.33 0.64 -34.81
C ASN A 787 17.08 0.94 -33.96
N SER A 788 15.97 0.24 -34.22
CA SER A 788 14.68 0.50 -33.59
C SER A 788 14.07 -0.78 -33.03
N ARG A 789 13.22 -0.64 -32.02
CA ARG A 789 12.56 -1.77 -31.33
C ARG A 789 11.07 -1.50 -31.14
N TRP A 790 10.32 -2.59 -31.18
CA TRP A 790 8.89 -2.66 -30.86
C TRP A 790 8.70 -3.81 -29.89
N ARG A 791 8.23 -3.53 -28.69
CA ARG A 791 8.13 -4.49 -27.58
C ARG A 791 6.71 -4.63 -27.10
N ILE A 792 6.31 -5.86 -26.87
CA ILE A 792 5.18 -6.20 -26.01
C ILE A 792 5.75 -6.87 -24.76
N VAL A 793 5.50 -6.27 -23.59
CA VAL A 793 6.04 -6.68 -22.29
C VAL A 793 4.87 -7.05 -21.38
N TRP A 794 5.01 -8.07 -20.52
CA TRP A 794 4.00 -8.41 -19.52
C TRP A 794 4.62 -9.01 -18.26
N ASN A 795 3.92 -8.85 -17.13
CA ASN A 795 4.39 -9.35 -15.83
C ASN A 795 4.21 -10.87 -15.73
N SER A 796 5.25 -11.57 -15.28
CA SER A 796 5.21 -12.99 -14.96
C SER A 796 6.43 -13.44 -14.15
N TYR A 797 6.22 -13.94 -12.93
CA TYR A 797 7.30 -14.58 -12.16
C TYR A 797 7.91 -15.82 -12.85
N ALA A 798 7.25 -16.40 -13.86
CA ALA A 798 7.86 -17.47 -14.63
C ALA A 798 9.12 -17.00 -15.40
N ALA A 799 9.34 -15.70 -15.57
CA ALA A 799 10.60 -15.16 -16.08
C ALA A 799 11.81 -15.52 -15.20
N GLN A 800 11.61 -15.71 -13.90
CA GLN A 800 12.67 -16.04 -12.94
C GLN A 800 13.34 -17.39 -13.22
N SER A 801 12.66 -18.30 -13.93
CA SER A 801 13.26 -19.58 -14.35
C SER A 801 14.33 -19.43 -15.45
N TYR A 802 14.36 -18.28 -16.13
CA TYR A 802 15.33 -17.98 -17.20
C TYR A 802 16.39 -17.00 -16.72
N ASN A 803 16.00 -15.99 -15.93
CA ASN A 803 16.88 -15.05 -15.29
C ASN A 803 16.33 -14.76 -13.87
N PRO A 804 17.03 -15.13 -12.78
CA PRO A 804 16.52 -14.97 -11.42
C PRO A 804 16.13 -13.54 -11.02
N ALA A 805 16.71 -12.52 -11.68
CA ALA A 805 16.38 -11.11 -11.45
C ALA A 805 15.20 -10.61 -12.32
N ALA A 806 14.67 -11.44 -13.21
CA ALA A 806 13.64 -11.04 -14.16
C ALA A 806 12.24 -11.42 -13.70
N GLU A 807 11.30 -10.52 -13.92
CA GLU A 807 9.90 -10.68 -13.47
C GLU A 807 8.90 -10.34 -14.57
N GLN A 808 9.40 -10.06 -15.77
CA GLN A 808 8.62 -9.75 -16.95
C GLN A 808 9.19 -10.52 -18.15
N PHE A 809 8.32 -10.90 -19.08
CA PHE A 809 8.72 -11.34 -20.41
C PHE A 809 8.52 -10.21 -21.41
N TYR A 810 9.29 -10.25 -22.50
CA TYR A 810 9.02 -9.45 -23.67
C TYR A 810 9.00 -10.30 -24.95
N ALA A 811 8.22 -9.85 -25.93
CA ALA A 811 8.27 -10.31 -27.31
C ALA A 811 8.32 -9.08 -28.22
N GLY A 812 9.08 -9.12 -29.31
CA GLY A 812 9.24 -7.92 -30.12
C GLY A 812 9.88 -8.09 -31.48
N MET A 813 9.78 -7.01 -32.25
CA MET A 813 10.53 -6.77 -33.47
C MET A 813 11.70 -5.84 -33.17
N ARG A 814 12.84 -6.01 -33.84
CA ARG A 814 13.95 -5.05 -33.81
C ARG A 814 14.58 -4.90 -35.18
N THR A 815 15.23 -3.76 -35.44
CA THR A 815 16.02 -3.53 -36.64
C THR A 815 17.50 -3.32 -36.32
N ASP A 816 18.37 -3.85 -37.19
CA ASP A 816 19.80 -3.56 -37.16
C ASP A 816 20.11 -2.16 -37.73
N SER A 817 21.39 -1.83 -37.84
CA SER A 817 21.87 -0.55 -38.38
C SER A 817 21.52 -0.33 -39.86
N ASN A 818 21.12 -1.37 -40.58
CA ASN A 818 20.67 -1.31 -41.97
C ASN A 818 19.14 -1.28 -42.09
N GLY A 819 18.40 -1.35 -40.99
CA GLY A 819 16.93 -1.45 -41.01
C GLY A 819 16.40 -2.87 -41.23
N THR A 820 17.25 -3.89 -41.16
CA THR A 820 16.82 -5.29 -41.33
C THR A 820 16.09 -5.76 -40.09
N ALA A 821 14.83 -6.17 -40.24
CA ALA A 821 14.00 -6.61 -39.13
C ALA A 821 14.30 -8.06 -38.69
N SER A 822 14.30 -8.28 -37.38
CA SER A 822 14.30 -9.60 -36.73
C SER A 822 13.29 -9.63 -35.59
N PHE A 823 12.90 -10.84 -35.15
CA PHE A 823 11.89 -11.05 -34.12
C PHE A 823 12.42 -11.97 -33.03
N GLU A 824 12.22 -11.58 -31.78
CA GLU A 824 12.79 -12.25 -30.63
C GLU A 824 11.87 -12.13 -29.40
N TYR A 825 12.16 -12.96 -28.42
CA TYR A 825 11.61 -12.87 -27.07
C TYR A 825 12.71 -13.02 -26.03
N GLY A 826 12.44 -12.55 -24.84
CA GLY A 826 13.36 -12.62 -23.72
C GLY A 826 12.70 -12.23 -22.41
N THR A 827 13.53 -11.93 -21.42
CA THR A 827 13.09 -11.46 -20.11
C THR A 827 13.55 -10.03 -19.84
N VAL A 828 12.85 -9.34 -18.94
CA VAL A 828 13.23 -8.02 -18.45
C VAL A 828 13.40 -8.09 -16.93
N ALA A 829 14.56 -7.62 -16.46
CA ALA A 829 14.89 -7.48 -15.05
C ALA A 829 15.03 -5.99 -14.72
N THR A 830 14.43 -5.53 -13.62
CA THR A 830 14.60 -4.15 -13.13
C THR A 830 15.32 -4.20 -11.80
N ALA A 831 16.62 -3.93 -11.80
CA ALA A 831 17.40 -3.88 -10.57
C ALA A 831 17.31 -2.48 -9.94
N VAL A 832 16.72 -2.37 -8.75
CA VAL A 832 16.72 -1.14 -7.96
C VAL A 832 18.00 -1.09 -7.12
N VAL A 833 18.74 0.02 -7.21
CA VAL A 833 19.93 0.28 -6.38
C VAL A 833 19.63 1.53 -5.55
N GLY A 834 19.33 1.35 -4.27
CA GLY A 834 18.86 2.45 -3.39
C GLY A 834 17.44 2.93 -3.75
N LEU A 835 17.10 4.18 -3.40
CA LEU A 835 15.79 4.80 -3.71
C LEU A 835 15.65 5.27 -5.19
N VAL A 836 16.55 4.85 -6.08
CA VAL A 836 16.56 5.28 -7.49
C VAL A 836 15.97 4.20 -8.38
N ILE A 837 15.04 4.59 -9.26
CA ILE A 837 14.44 3.70 -10.27
C ILE A 837 15.57 3.06 -11.11
N GLY A 838 15.63 1.73 -11.04
CA GLY A 838 16.57 0.91 -11.79
C GLY A 838 16.44 1.03 -13.31
N VAL A 839 17.54 0.87 -14.02
CA VAL A 839 17.56 0.75 -15.49
C VAL A 839 17.20 -0.71 -15.87
N PRO A 840 16.05 -0.96 -16.53
CA PRO A 840 15.64 -2.33 -16.81
C PRO A 840 16.50 -2.96 -17.90
N THR A 841 16.96 -4.18 -17.68
CA THR A 841 17.84 -4.89 -18.61
C THR A 841 17.09 -6.00 -19.34
N GLU A 842 17.15 -5.98 -20.67
CA GLU A 842 16.64 -7.08 -21.51
C GLU A 842 17.65 -8.22 -21.54
N THR A 843 17.16 -9.46 -21.44
CA THR A 843 17.95 -10.66 -21.72
C THR A 843 17.28 -11.45 -22.84
N PRO A 844 17.78 -11.38 -24.09
CA PRO A 844 17.24 -12.16 -25.20
C PRO A 844 17.37 -13.67 -24.92
N ILE A 845 16.31 -14.43 -25.20
CA ILE A 845 16.31 -15.89 -25.05
C ILE A 845 16.34 -16.58 -26.42
N GLY A 846 15.51 -16.13 -27.37
CA GLY A 846 15.43 -16.79 -28.67
C GLY A 846 14.61 -16.05 -29.71
N ALA A 847 14.64 -16.57 -30.93
CA ALA A 847 13.92 -16.02 -32.07
C ALA A 847 12.45 -16.44 -32.09
N LEU A 848 11.58 -15.59 -32.64
CA LEU A 848 10.14 -15.86 -32.82
C LEU A 848 9.80 -16.21 -34.27
N SER A 849 10.03 -17.48 -34.63
CA SER A 849 9.73 -18.02 -35.96
C SER A 849 8.26 -17.83 -36.35
N GLY A 850 8.01 -17.36 -37.58
CA GLY A 850 6.66 -17.10 -38.11
C GLY A 850 6.09 -15.73 -37.75
N SER A 851 6.78 -14.95 -36.91
CA SER A 851 6.45 -13.53 -36.69
C SER A 851 6.74 -12.70 -37.94
N SER A 852 5.99 -11.62 -38.13
CA SER A 852 6.06 -10.78 -39.33
C SER A 852 5.55 -9.37 -39.07
N PHE A 853 5.75 -8.46 -40.02
CA PHE A 853 5.12 -7.15 -40.04
C PHE A 853 4.58 -6.83 -41.43
N ASN A 854 3.61 -5.93 -41.50
CA ASN A 854 3.03 -5.42 -42.74
C ASN A 854 3.25 -3.91 -42.87
N ALA A 855 3.29 -3.40 -44.10
CA ALA A 855 3.46 -1.97 -44.37
C ALA A 855 2.34 -1.08 -43.77
N ASP A 856 1.18 -1.67 -43.49
CA ASP A 856 0.07 -1.00 -42.81
C ASP A 856 0.36 -0.69 -41.33
N GLY A 857 1.51 -1.11 -40.79
CA GLY A 857 1.91 -0.88 -39.41
C GLY A 857 1.58 -2.03 -38.46
N THR A 858 1.03 -3.14 -38.94
CA THR A 858 0.73 -4.30 -38.09
C THR A 858 1.98 -5.17 -37.91
N ILE A 859 2.42 -5.33 -36.66
CA ILE A 859 3.45 -6.30 -36.24
C ILE A 859 2.72 -7.48 -35.60
N THR A 860 3.00 -8.70 -36.05
CA THR A 860 2.44 -9.94 -35.49
C THR A 860 3.55 -10.79 -34.89
N LEU A 861 3.47 -11.04 -33.59
CA LEU A 861 4.43 -11.80 -32.80
C LEU A 861 3.81 -13.15 -32.42
N ILE A 862 4.40 -14.24 -32.86
CA ILE A 862 3.94 -15.61 -32.56
C ILE A 862 4.86 -16.19 -31.50
N VAL A 863 4.34 -16.33 -30.28
CA VAL A 863 5.10 -16.75 -29.08
C VAL A 863 4.61 -18.14 -28.63
N PRO A 864 5.44 -19.19 -28.70
CA PRO A 864 5.08 -20.48 -28.14
C PRO A 864 4.86 -20.35 -26.63
N LYS A 865 3.75 -20.87 -26.10
CA LYS A 865 3.47 -20.82 -24.65
C LYS A 865 4.58 -21.45 -23.82
N SER A 866 5.14 -22.55 -24.30
CA SER A 866 6.26 -23.25 -23.67
C SER A 866 7.53 -22.41 -23.53
N ALA A 867 7.66 -21.32 -24.29
CA ALA A 867 8.80 -20.41 -24.23
C ALA A 867 8.67 -19.35 -23.13
N VAL A 868 7.47 -19.17 -22.56
CA VAL A 868 7.14 -18.07 -21.64
C VAL A 868 6.38 -18.58 -20.41
N GLY A 869 6.91 -19.62 -19.78
CA GLY A 869 6.35 -20.16 -18.53
C GLY A 869 5.11 -21.05 -18.70
N ASN A 870 4.70 -21.34 -19.94
CA ASN A 870 3.58 -22.22 -20.27
C ASN A 870 2.26 -21.85 -19.55
N PRO A 871 1.72 -20.63 -19.76
CA PRO A 871 0.50 -20.20 -19.09
C PRO A 871 -0.70 -21.10 -19.44
N GLN A 872 -1.52 -21.39 -18.44
CA GLN A 872 -2.64 -22.32 -18.54
C GLN A 872 -3.98 -21.58 -18.73
N PRO A 873 -5.01 -22.24 -19.30
CA PRO A 873 -6.34 -21.65 -19.38
C PRO A 873 -6.83 -21.19 -18.00
N GLY A 874 -7.31 -19.95 -17.92
CA GLY A 874 -7.70 -19.28 -16.69
C GLY A 874 -6.63 -18.37 -16.07
N ASP A 875 -5.36 -18.53 -16.44
CA ASP A 875 -4.29 -17.60 -16.02
C ASP A 875 -4.44 -16.22 -16.67
N LEU A 876 -3.85 -15.21 -16.05
CA LEU A 876 -3.87 -13.82 -16.49
C LEU A 876 -2.49 -13.39 -17.01
N LEU A 877 -2.45 -12.95 -18.27
CA LEU A 877 -1.33 -12.15 -18.77
C LEU A 877 -1.58 -10.71 -18.33
N SER A 878 -0.66 -10.22 -17.51
CA SER A 878 -0.88 -9.09 -16.61
C SER A 878 -0.11 -7.86 -17.08
N ALA A 879 -0.68 -6.66 -16.94
CA ALA A 879 -0.06 -5.37 -17.30
C ALA A 879 0.63 -5.40 -18.68
N VAL A 880 -0.07 -5.89 -19.71
CA VAL A 880 0.52 -6.05 -21.04
C VAL A 880 0.77 -4.68 -21.68
N ASN A 881 2.03 -4.35 -21.95
CA ASN A 881 2.45 -3.04 -22.42
C ASN A 881 3.05 -3.11 -23.83
N GLY A 882 2.63 -2.22 -24.74
CA GLY A 882 3.34 -1.93 -25.99
C GLY A 882 4.32 -0.76 -25.84
N ARG A 883 5.57 -0.90 -26.30
CA ARG A 883 6.59 0.16 -26.29
C ARG A 883 7.37 0.23 -27.61
N THR A 884 7.79 1.43 -28.01
CA THR A 884 8.64 1.63 -29.18
C THR A 884 9.87 2.50 -28.89
N PHE A 885 10.98 2.19 -29.57
CA PHE A 885 12.28 2.81 -29.38
C PHE A 885 12.98 3.06 -30.71
N THR A 886 13.89 4.03 -30.76
CA THR A 886 14.75 4.30 -31.93
C THR A 886 16.12 4.80 -31.50
N GLY A 887 17.11 4.66 -32.38
CA GLY A 887 18.49 5.09 -32.12
C GLY A 887 19.27 4.17 -31.17
N ASP A 888 18.94 2.88 -31.14
CA ASP A 888 19.60 1.90 -30.27
C ASP A 888 21.13 1.83 -30.48
N THR A 889 21.86 1.92 -29.37
CA THR A 889 23.30 1.66 -29.21
C THR A 889 23.50 0.67 -28.06
N SER A 890 24.72 0.15 -27.85
CA SER A 890 25.00 -0.74 -26.72
C SER A 890 24.61 -0.13 -25.35
N GLU A 891 24.64 1.19 -25.23
CA GLU A 891 24.26 1.94 -24.03
C GLU A 891 22.74 2.16 -23.89
N THR A 892 22.01 2.36 -25.00
CA THR A 892 20.56 2.66 -24.98
C THR A 892 19.67 1.42 -25.15
N GLN A 893 20.25 0.26 -25.46
CA GLN A 893 19.53 -1.01 -25.60
C GLN A 893 18.90 -1.54 -24.29
N ASN A 894 19.21 -0.96 -23.12
CA ASN A 894 18.69 -1.39 -21.81
C ASN A 894 17.66 -0.40 -21.21
N LEU A 895 16.80 0.25 -22.01
CA LEU A 895 16.00 1.38 -21.55
C LEU A 895 14.47 1.15 -21.52
N GLU A 896 14.01 -0.05 -21.13
CA GLU A 896 12.60 -0.43 -21.28
C GLU A 896 11.60 0.42 -20.46
N ARG A 897 12.00 1.04 -19.33
CA ARG A 897 11.17 1.96 -18.52
C ARG A 897 11.60 3.43 -18.62
N SER A 898 12.40 3.76 -19.63
CA SER A 898 13.00 5.09 -19.73
C SER A 898 11.99 6.13 -20.21
N THR A 899 12.21 7.37 -19.79
CA THR A 899 11.58 8.58 -20.35
C THR A 899 11.98 8.83 -21.82
N LEU A 900 12.87 8.00 -22.38
CA LEU A 900 13.43 8.10 -23.73
C LEU A 900 12.76 7.15 -24.75
N LEU A 901 11.72 6.41 -24.36
CA LEU A 901 10.87 5.70 -25.32
C LEU A 901 10.16 6.70 -26.26
N VAL A 902 9.82 6.24 -27.47
CA VAL A 902 9.14 7.10 -28.46
C VAL A 902 7.63 7.10 -28.26
N ASP A 903 7.06 5.93 -27.94
CA ASP A 903 5.65 5.76 -27.63
C ASP A 903 5.46 4.53 -26.71
N HIS A 904 4.41 4.55 -25.91
CA HIS A 904 4.03 3.44 -25.04
C HIS A 904 2.54 3.41 -24.72
N THR A 905 2.05 2.25 -24.27
CA THR A 905 0.74 2.15 -23.61
C THR A 905 0.84 2.44 -22.10
N PHE A 906 -0.29 2.73 -21.44
CA PHE A 906 -0.42 3.24 -20.06
C PHE A 906 0.05 2.31 -18.90
N VAL A 907 1.04 1.46 -19.10
CA VAL A 907 1.64 0.63 -18.04
C VAL A 907 2.97 1.24 -17.62
N LYS A 908 3.05 1.70 -16.35
CA LYS A 908 4.25 2.29 -15.76
C LYS A 908 5.05 1.23 -15.03
N GLY A 909 6.16 0.82 -15.65
CA GLY A 909 7.00 -0.23 -15.10
C GLY A 909 6.30 -1.59 -15.00
N GLN A 910 5.89 -1.96 -13.79
CA GLN A 910 5.11 -3.16 -13.47
C GLN A 910 3.63 -2.86 -13.18
N ARG A 911 3.26 -1.58 -13.01
CA ARG A 911 1.91 -1.16 -12.64
C ARG A 911 1.11 -0.81 -13.87
N ASP A 912 -0.15 -1.22 -13.89
CA ASP A 912 -1.10 -0.90 -14.94
C ASP A 912 -1.91 0.34 -14.56
N ASN A 913 -1.57 1.45 -15.20
CA ASN A 913 -2.23 2.73 -15.00
C ASN A 913 -3.26 3.00 -16.10
N GLY A 914 -3.55 2.01 -16.95
CA GLY A 914 -4.47 2.12 -18.06
C GLY A 914 -5.94 2.08 -17.66
N HIS A 915 -6.79 2.41 -18.64
CA HIS A 915 -8.23 2.21 -18.56
C HIS A 915 -8.78 1.82 -19.94
N PRO A 916 -9.40 0.63 -20.09
CA PRO A 916 -9.47 -0.45 -19.10
C PRO A 916 -8.07 -1.02 -18.80
N ALA A 917 -7.93 -1.93 -17.83
CA ALA A 917 -6.71 -2.64 -17.51
C ALA A 917 -6.25 -3.50 -18.70
N ALA A 918 -4.95 -3.49 -18.98
CA ALA A 918 -4.25 -4.22 -20.02
C ALA A 918 -4.06 -5.72 -19.68
N THR A 919 -5.14 -6.41 -19.31
CA THR A 919 -5.09 -7.81 -18.85
C THR A 919 -5.76 -8.75 -19.85
N TYR A 920 -5.12 -9.88 -20.15
CA TYR A 920 -5.66 -10.93 -21.01
C TYR A 920 -5.85 -12.25 -20.25
N ALA A 921 -7.05 -12.82 -20.28
CA ALA A 921 -7.32 -14.14 -19.73
C ALA A 921 -7.03 -15.25 -20.76
N VAL A 922 -6.17 -16.19 -20.40
CA VAL A 922 -5.76 -17.30 -21.25
C VAL A 922 -6.92 -18.30 -21.43
N VAL A 923 -7.20 -18.72 -22.66
CA VAL A 923 -8.36 -19.57 -23.01
C VAL A 923 -8.02 -20.95 -23.57
N GLY A 924 -6.77 -21.20 -24.00
CA GLY A 924 -6.28 -22.53 -24.36
C GLY A 924 -6.28 -22.91 -25.84
N ASN A 925 -6.16 -21.95 -26.77
CA ASN A 925 -6.11 -22.22 -28.23
C ASN A 925 -7.28 -23.07 -28.75
N VAL A 926 -8.47 -22.88 -28.18
CA VAL A 926 -9.71 -23.54 -28.57
C VAL A 926 -10.42 -22.79 -29.70
N ALA A 927 -11.36 -23.45 -30.37
CA ALA A 927 -12.19 -22.79 -31.38
C ALA A 927 -12.95 -21.60 -30.77
N CYS A 928 -13.00 -20.48 -31.50
CA CYS A 928 -13.77 -19.31 -31.05
C CYS A 928 -15.24 -19.68 -30.84
N ALA A 929 -15.82 -19.16 -29.76
CA ALA A 929 -17.24 -19.33 -29.49
C ALA A 929 -18.04 -18.73 -30.65
N ALA A 930 -18.65 -19.60 -31.46
CA ALA A 930 -19.69 -19.20 -32.40
C ALA A 930 -20.96 -18.87 -31.59
N PRO A 931 -21.82 -17.93 -32.06
CA PRO A 931 -23.13 -17.77 -31.45
C PRO A 931 -23.91 -19.09 -31.59
N THR A 932 -24.09 -19.80 -30.47
CA THR A 932 -24.95 -20.99 -30.47
C THR A 932 -26.40 -20.50 -30.53
N PRO A 933 -27.22 -20.92 -31.51
CA PRO A 933 -28.64 -20.53 -31.54
C PRO A 933 -29.34 -21.00 -30.27
N THR A 934 -30.06 -20.08 -29.60
CA THR A 934 -30.80 -20.36 -28.36
C THR A 934 -31.84 -21.46 -28.58
N PRO A 935 -31.95 -22.48 -27.70
CA PRO A 935 -33.10 -23.36 -27.70
C PRO A 935 -34.36 -22.56 -27.33
N THR A 936 -35.36 -22.56 -28.20
CA THR A 936 -36.70 -22.01 -27.90
C THR A 936 -37.20 -22.57 -26.56
N PRO A 937 -37.65 -21.74 -25.60
CA PRO A 937 -38.25 -22.24 -24.38
C PRO A 937 -39.39 -23.19 -24.71
N LYS A 938 -39.32 -24.45 -24.26
CA LYS A 938 -40.49 -25.33 -24.30
C LYS A 938 -41.54 -24.72 -23.37
N PRO A 939 -42.77 -24.43 -23.85
CA PRO A 939 -43.82 -23.96 -22.98
C PRO A 939 -44.09 -25.01 -21.90
N HIS A 940 -44.01 -24.61 -20.63
CA HIS A 940 -44.53 -25.40 -19.53
C HIS A 940 -46.02 -25.65 -19.80
N LYS A 941 -46.40 -26.92 -20.01
CA LYS A 941 -47.80 -27.31 -19.95
C LYS A 941 -48.26 -27.05 -18.51
N LYS A 942 -49.33 -26.24 -18.40
CA LYS A 942 -50.05 -25.96 -17.15
C LYS A 942 -50.48 -27.24 -16.44
#